data_AF-A0A7C5ZFQ5-F1
#
_entry.id   AF-A0A7C5ZFQ5-F1
#
_cell.length_a   1.000
_cell.length_b   1.000
_cell.length_c   1.000
_cell.angle_alpha   90.00
_cell.angle_beta   90.00
_cell.angle_gamma   90.00
#
_symmetry.space_group_name_H-M   'P 1'
#
loop_
_entity.id
_entity.type
_entity.pdbx_description
1 polymer ?
#
loop_
_entity_poly.entity_id
_entity_poly.type
_entity_poly.pdbx_seq_one_letter_code
_entity_poly.pdbx_strand_id
1 'polypeptide(L)'
;MVYSVLDLVLGPVHPESYPAGGNAMQRSSRIGNREKLSLRAAAGRACAGLGALIFAVAIPAGARGDITTGLTHHYTFDESSGTTAFDNGSLPSHGTLNGGVAIAIPGVVGNAYYFDGINDYVNTNSASWIPASGQFSLFMFVQTSASLINGAERHLASNNNAQGSQANLGVIDSSGIAGTDTSPFWFHDGAGTTALHSNIDIADGRVHLLGVTRTAAGTVTLYVDNVAVAATTLDTGSISTAVNWLIGARATAAPSAFFNGVIDDVRVYNRALPGADVGELLSLAAPAIGTAWDGGGVNANWSTAANWAGDVIPDFLGPAGAPIRFTAGAAQTVSNNDIVNAKVAGLTFEDTTSPAFTITGNGFTLNALTSIANYTDVPQTVNTTGAIVMQLATIDAAVAPLIIGSPLNVGTLGTATLRGIATLTINGQVSGSANIDKRDGGDLHLNNASNNFTGTLTAWDGVVFASSAGALGATSGTIATGGGLHTGQFNLSGVSIAKRLNLGARVGELQTVVPSIVSSGNVTLSGPLSITGGGTLVALQANAPLTITGNLTNNTASGDSITLVLDGVGDGTISGAISNGTGTGQFGITKIGPGAWTLSSFANTFTGPTNILAGTLKVRNAPLPSSPVSRSTITVNSGATLDVSAIPGYELQSGQTLRGSGTVLGSLTAYDDSAIVIGDDTLGNRIGTLSVQGDLTIWNAFAPATAGNNLNFDLSATPNVVGAGVNDLLQVSGTLTLDSLAGPILFNINPIDGALGTGTYTLITHAGGTLSATMSVQLAGGNTQYRGLPVVKADVPGVVYLDSTSVTAPLSLTWTGGAPGAATRWDTNGAANFNGGAQKFFWGDSVTFDDTATTGTVELFGELRPAAINVNNGTLNYAFNSSAGSISGSAVLTKSGSGNLVINNA
;
A
#
# COMPACT_ATOMS: atom_id res chain seq x y z
N MET A 1 -47.29 19.13 35.15
CA MET A 1 -48.15 20.33 34.95
C MET A 1 -47.47 21.22 33.92
N VAL A 2 -48.12 21.33 32.74
CA VAL A 2 -48.12 22.37 31.68
C VAL A 2 -47.20 23.60 31.92
N TYR A 3 -46.35 24.10 31.01
CA TYR A 3 -46.61 24.56 29.63
C TYR A 3 -45.34 24.56 28.73
N SER A 4 -45.58 24.48 27.41
CA SER A 4 -44.66 24.75 26.30
C SER A 4 -44.29 26.24 26.17
N VAL A 5 -43.26 26.57 25.38
CA VAL A 5 -43.31 27.44 24.18
C VAL A 5 -41.90 27.57 23.57
N LEU A 6 -41.86 27.36 22.25
CA LEU A 6 -40.80 27.58 21.29
C LEU A 6 -40.75 29.09 20.96
N ASP A 7 -39.57 29.72 20.91
CA ASP A 7 -39.42 30.95 20.13
C ASP A 7 -38.01 31.09 19.53
N LEU A 8 -38.03 31.20 18.21
CA LEU A 8 -36.93 31.48 17.29
C LEU A 8 -36.86 33.01 17.12
N VAL A 9 -35.73 33.64 17.42
CA VAL A 9 -35.51 35.06 17.11
C VAL A 9 -34.34 35.18 16.13
N LEU A 10 -34.68 35.48 14.88
CA LEU A 10 -33.80 36.08 13.89
C LEU A 10 -33.72 37.59 14.13
N GLY A 11 -32.52 38.15 14.13
CA GLY A 11 -32.25 39.59 14.16
C GLY A 11 -31.25 39.98 13.04
N PRO A 12 -31.57 40.95 12.16
CA PRO A 12 -30.74 41.33 11.01
C PRO A 12 -30.01 42.67 11.21
N VAL A 13 -28.80 42.85 10.64
CA VAL A 13 -28.27 44.18 10.27
C VAL A 13 -27.32 44.12 9.06
N HIS A 14 -27.84 44.65 7.96
CA HIS A 14 -27.34 45.43 6.80
C HIS A 14 -25.84 45.53 6.35
N PRO A 15 -25.61 45.89 5.05
CA PRO A 15 -24.44 45.60 4.22
C PRO A 15 -23.62 46.83 3.77
N GLU A 16 -22.47 46.59 3.14
CA GLU A 16 -21.72 47.47 2.23
C GLU A 16 -20.57 46.62 1.63
N SER A 17 -20.11 46.65 0.38
CA SER A 17 -20.44 47.36 -0.87
C SER A 17 -19.50 46.76 -1.94
N TYR A 18 -19.99 46.49 -3.15
CA TYR A 18 -19.17 46.24 -4.35
C TYR A 18 -19.07 47.53 -5.18
N PRO A 19 -18.02 47.68 -6.01
CA PRO A 19 -18.31 47.91 -7.43
C PRO A 19 -17.48 47.05 -8.39
N ALA A 20 -18.00 46.98 -9.61
CA ALA A 20 -17.79 45.97 -10.64
C ALA A 20 -16.75 46.35 -11.70
N GLY A 21 -16.37 45.38 -12.53
CA GLY A 21 -15.70 45.64 -13.81
C GLY A 21 -15.30 44.41 -14.63
N GLY A 22 -16.22 43.91 -15.48
CA GLY A 22 -15.90 43.59 -16.89
C GLY A 22 -15.35 42.20 -17.27
N ASN A 23 -16.27 41.35 -17.75
CA ASN A 23 -16.15 40.08 -18.49
C ASN A 23 -15.00 39.91 -19.51
N ALA A 24 -14.37 38.72 -19.51
CA ALA A 24 -14.07 37.96 -20.74
C ALA A 24 -13.91 36.45 -20.43
N MET A 25 -14.36 35.63 -21.38
CA MET A 25 -14.55 34.18 -21.30
C MET A 25 -13.25 33.34 -21.38
N GLN A 26 -13.41 32.11 -20.86
CA GLN A 26 -12.81 30.83 -21.26
C GLN A 26 -11.72 30.22 -20.35
N ARG A 27 -12.18 29.15 -19.66
CA ARG A 27 -11.50 27.87 -19.39
C ARG A 27 -10.05 27.97 -18.89
N SER A 28 -9.90 28.17 -17.58
CA SER A 28 -8.66 27.86 -16.87
C SER A 28 -8.82 26.59 -16.03
N SER A 29 -7.99 25.61 -16.37
CA SER A 29 -7.52 24.52 -15.50
C SER A 29 -7.18 25.08 -14.11
N ARG A 30 -7.77 24.52 -13.06
CA ARG A 30 -7.46 24.86 -11.66
C ARG A 30 -6.40 23.91 -11.12
N ILE A 31 -5.18 24.42 -11.08
CA ILE A 31 -4.19 24.11 -10.05
C ILE A 31 -4.81 24.48 -8.69
N GLY A 32 -4.83 23.52 -7.77
CA GLY A 32 -5.24 23.72 -6.39
C GLY A 32 -4.10 23.38 -5.45
N ASN A 33 -3.28 24.39 -5.12
CA ASN A 33 -2.45 24.40 -3.92
C ASN A 33 -3.35 24.16 -2.71
N ARG A 34 -3.10 23.09 -1.94
CA ARG A 34 -3.60 22.98 -0.56
C ARG A 34 -2.46 23.33 0.39
N GLU A 35 -2.49 24.56 0.87
CA GLU A 35 -1.77 24.97 2.07
C GLU A 35 -2.22 24.11 3.26
N LYS A 36 -1.22 23.53 3.95
CA LYS A 36 -1.36 22.86 5.24
C LYS A 36 -1.77 23.90 6.29
N LEU A 37 -3.05 23.96 6.64
CA LEU A 37 -3.48 24.57 7.89
C LEU A 37 -3.37 23.52 9.01
N SER A 38 -2.34 23.67 9.83
CA SER A 38 -2.14 22.90 11.05
C SER A 38 -3.24 23.20 12.07
N LEU A 39 -4.12 22.24 12.35
CA LEU A 39 -4.94 22.27 13.57
C LEU A 39 -4.25 21.41 14.62
N ARG A 40 -3.58 22.08 15.56
CA ARG A 40 -3.06 21.47 16.79
C ARG A 40 -4.23 20.92 17.60
N ALA A 41 -4.12 19.66 18.00
CA ALA A 41 -4.92 19.08 19.06
C ALA A 41 -4.75 19.91 20.35
N ALA A 42 -5.85 20.47 20.85
CA ALA A 42 -5.97 20.92 22.22
C ALA A 42 -7.18 20.20 22.82
N ALA A 43 -6.89 19.37 23.83
CA ALA A 43 -7.87 18.70 24.66
C ALA A 43 -8.81 19.72 25.33
N GLY A 44 -10.12 19.46 25.28
CA GLY A 44 -11.11 20.36 25.89
C GLY A 44 -12.54 19.84 25.73
N ARG A 45 -12.92 18.97 26.66
CA ARG A 45 -14.28 18.52 27.03
C ARG A 45 -15.45 19.33 26.45
N ALA A 46 -16.32 18.66 25.69
CA ALA A 46 -17.76 18.91 25.70
C ALA A 46 -18.50 17.62 25.38
N CYS A 47 -18.96 16.97 26.45
CA CYS A 47 -19.92 15.88 26.45
C CYS A 47 -21.31 16.47 26.18
N ALA A 48 -21.93 16.08 25.06
CA ALA A 48 -23.38 16.13 24.78
C ALA A 48 -23.59 15.17 23.61
N GLY A 49 -24.07 13.94 23.82
CA GLY A 49 -25.41 13.68 24.34
C GLY A 49 -26.44 13.62 23.21
N LEU A 50 -26.15 12.95 22.09
CA LEU A 50 -27.20 12.34 21.27
C LEU A 50 -27.36 10.90 21.74
N GLY A 51 -28.15 10.75 22.81
CA GLY A 51 -28.68 9.45 23.18
C GLY A 51 -29.50 8.92 22.00
N ALA A 52 -29.13 7.76 21.50
CA ALA A 52 -29.99 6.96 20.66
C ALA A 52 -31.33 6.83 21.41
N LEU A 53 -32.40 7.36 20.82
CA LEU A 53 -33.75 7.12 21.30
C LEU A 53 -34.07 5.65 20.98
N ILE A 54 -33.58 4.75 21.84
CA ILE A 54 -33.99 3.35 21.84
C ILE A 54 -35.46 3.39 22.24
N PHE A 55 -36.36 3.24 21.26
CA PHE A 55 -37.68 2.70 21.57
C PHE A 55 -37.45 1.28 22.06
N ALA A 56 -37.26 1.14 23.38
CA ALA A 56 -37.48 -0.12 24.05
C ALA A 56 -38.99 -0.40 23.90
N VAL A 57 -39.36 -1.07 22.81
CA VAL A 57 -40.57 -1.87 22.82
C VAL A 57 -40.29 -2.94 23.86
N ALA A 58 -40.80 -2.74 25.07
CA ALA A 58 -40.97 -3.82 26.02
C ALA A 58 -41.85 -4.85 25.31
N ILE A 59 -41.25 -5.91 24.75
CA ILE A 59 -41.98 -7.07 24.32
C ILE A 59 -42.59 -7.64 25.61
N PRO A 60 -43.92 -7.64 25.77
CA PRO A 60 -44.54 -8.26 26.93
C PRO A 60 -44.07 -9.72 26.95
N ALA A 61 -43.56 -10.19 28.09
CA ALA A 61 -43.35 -11.60 28.32
C ALA A 61 -44.67 -12.33 28.07
N GLY A 62 -44.86 -12.96 26.90
CA GLY A 62 -46.13 -13.59 26.57
C GLY A 62 -46.42 -14.03 25.12
N ALA A 63 -45.62 -13.68 24.11
CA ALA A 63 -45.76 -14.27 22.78
C ALA A 63 -44.38 -14.53 22.17
N ARG A 64 -43.93 -15.79 22.22
CA ARG A 64 -42.78 -16.24 21.43
C ARG A 64 -43.11 -16.06 19.95
N GLY A 65 -42.13 -15.61 19.16
CA GLY A 65 -42.27 -15.61 17.70
C GLY A 65 -42.49 -17.03 17.18
N ASP A 66 -43.16 -17.17 16.04
CA ASP A 66 -43.34 -18.48 15.42
C ASP A 66 -42.17 -18.75 14.47
N ILE A 67 -41.28 -19.66 14.82
CA ILE A 67 -40.14 -20.07 13.98
C ILE A 67 -40.37 -21.43 13.29
N THR A 68 -41.57 -22.00 13.43
CA THR A 68 -41.89 -23.37 13.00
C THR A 68 -42.80 -23.39 11.76
N THR A 69 -43.79 -22.50 11.69
CA THR A 69 -44.72 -22.48 10.56
C THR A 69 -43.99 -22.05 9.29
N GLY A 70 -44.20 -22.81 8.21
CA GLY A 70 -43.64 -22.50 6.90
C GLY A 70 -42.14 -22.79 6.73
N LEU A 71 -41.49 -23.44 7.70
CA LEU A 71 -40.09 -23.87 7.62
C LEU A 71 -39.94 -25.02 6.61
N THR A 72 -39.42 -24.73 5.42
CA THR A 72 -39.27 -25.71 4.34
C THR A 72 -37.93 -26.42 4.36
N HIS A 73 -36.86 -25.73 4.76
CA HIS A 73 -35.51 -26.28 4.88
C HIS A 73 -34.85 -25.81 6.17
N HIS A 74 -34.13 -26.72 6.84
CA HIS A 74 -33.40 -26.46 8.07
C HIS A 74 -32.14 -27.32 8.13
N TYR A 75 -30.99 -26.71 7.81
CA TYR A 75 -29.69 -27.31 8.05
C TYR A 75 -29.20 -26.88 9.42
N THR A 76 -29.19 -27.82 10.37
CA THR A 76 -28.69 -27.55 11.73
C THR A 76 -27.17 -27.52 11.80
N PHE A 77 -26.47 -28.16 10.84
CA PHE A 77 -25.00 -28.30 10.85
C PHE A 77 -24.41 -28.96 12.11
N ASP A 78 -25.24 -29.74 12.79
CA ASP A 78 -24.93 -30.50 14.00
C ASP A 78 -24.08 -31.76 13.78
N GLU A 79 -23.75 -32.11 12.54
CA GLU A 79 -23.09 -33.37 12.22
C GLU A 79 -21.69 -33.44 12.83
N SER A 80 -21.40 -34.57 13.47
CA SER A 80 -20.11 -34.85 14.09
C SER A 80 -19.13 -35.61 13.19
N SER A 81 -19.60 -36.11 12.04
CA SER A 81 -18.80 -36.85 11.06
C SER A 81 -19.54 -36.99 9.71
N GLY A 82 -18.80 -37.31 8.65
CA GLY A 82 -19.37 -37.59 7.32
C GLY A 82 -19.30 -36.40 6.35
N THR A 83 -19.94 -36.56 5.19
CA THR A 83 -19.93 -35.57 4.09
C THR A 83 -21.34 -35.13 3.69
N THR A 84 -22.33 -35.40 4.53
CA THR A 84 -23.74 -35.07 4.29
C THR A 84 -24.19 -34.03 5.31
N ALA A 85 -24.73 -32.91 4.85
CA ALA A 85 -25.46 -31.95 5.67
C ALA A 85 -26.94 -32.34 5.67
N PHE A 86 -27.48 -32.75 6.80
CA PHE A 86 -28.89 -33.11 6.89
C PHE A 86 -29.77 -31.87 6.86
N ASP A 87 -30.90 -32.01 6.17
CA ASP A 87 -31.93 -30.98 6.08
C ASP A 87 -33.15 -31.55 6.79
N ASN A 88 -33.53 -30.92 7.89
CA ASN A 88 -34.61 -31.34 8.78
C ASN A 88 -35.91 -30.56 8.54
N GLY A 89 -35.99 -29.80 7.45
CA GLY A 89 -37.19 -29.06 7.07
C GLY A 89 -38.32 -29.95 6.54
N SER A 90 -39.47 -29.34 6.24
CA SER A 90 -40.63 -30.07 5.71
C SER A 90 -40.45 -30.56 4.26
N LEU A 91 -39.44 -30.07 3.54
CA LEU A 91 -39.10 -30.44 2.15
C LEU A 91 -37.61 -30.83 2.06
N PRO A 92 -37.16 -31.87 2.76
CA PRO A 92 -35.74 -32.11 2.99
C PRO A 92 -34.98 -32.34 1.68
N SER A 93 -33.87 -31.61 1.51
CA SER A 93 -32.88 -31.78 0.47
C SER A 93 -31.50 -31.87 1.11
N HIS A 94 -31.03 -33.09 1.42
CA HIS A 94 -29.74 -33.27 2.09
C HIS A 94 -28.59 -32.75 1.22
N GLY A 95 -27.74 -31.92 1.83
CA GLY A 95 -26.62 -31.28 1.17
C GLY A 95 -25.37 -32.17 1.17
N THR A 96 -24.47 -31.92 0.22
CA THR A 96 -23.17 -32.59 0.15
C THR A 96 -22.05 -31.59 0.46
N LEU A 97 -21.17 -31.94 1.41
CA LEU A 97 -19.99 -31.14 1.75
C LEU A 97 -18.90 -31.33 0.69
N ASN A 98 -18.26 -30.24 0.29
CA ASN A 98 -17.17 -30.21 -0.69
C ASN A 98 -16.00 -29.37 -0.15
N GLY A 99 -14.80 -29.53 -0.72
CA GLY A 99 -13.62 -28.71 -0.39
C GLY A 99 -12.85 -29.16 0.85
N GLY A 100 -13.53 -29.77 1.83
CA GLY A 100 -12.91 -30.15 3.10
C GLY A 100 -13.52 -29.45 4.32
N VAL A 101 -14.71 -28.83 4.17
CA VAL A 101 -15.50 -28.19 5.23
C VAL A 101 -15.30 -28.87 6.58
N ALA A 102 -14.79 -28.10 7.54
CA ALA A 102 -14.59 -28.59 8.90
C ALA A 102 -15.93 -28.58 9.65
N ILE A 103 -16.31 -29.73 10.19
CA ILE A 103 -17.56 -29.95 10.93
C ILE A 103 -17.28 -30.18 12.42
N ALA A 104 -18.34 -30.35 13.21
CA ALA A 104 -18.25 -30.58 14.66
C ALA A 104 -17.54 -29.43 15.41
N ILE A 105 -17.56 -28.22 14.87
CA ILE A 105 -17.10 -27.03 15.57
C ILE A 105 -18.24 -26.47 16.44
N PRO A 106 -17.98 -25.81 17.57
CA PRO A 106 -19.06 -25.24 18.39
C PRO A 106 -19.92 -24.26 17.57
N GLY A 107 -21.23 -24.50 17.54
CA GLY A 107 -22.22 -23.64 16.88
C GLY A 107 -23.00 -22.76 17.86
N VAL A 108 -23.92 -21.98 17.30
CA VAL A 108 -24.93 -21.23 18.04
C VAL A 108 -25.90 -22.20 18.72
N VAL A 109 -26.33 -23.23 18.00
CA VAL A 109 -27.12 -24.33 18.53
C VAL A 109 -26.43 -25.64 18.16
N GLY A 110 -25.73 -26.25 19.13
CA GLY A 110 -25.02 -27.51 18.90
C GLY A 110 -23.70 -27.33 18.15
N ASN A 111 -23.53 -27.96 16.98
CA ASN A 111 -22.35 -27.78 16.14
C ASN A 111 -22.63 -26.87 14.94
N ALA A 112 -21.56 -26.34 14.34
CA ALA A 112 -21.60 -25.56 13.11
C ALA A 112 -20.55 -26.08 12.11
N TYR A 113 -20.52 -25.46 10.92
CA TYR A 113 -19.52 -25.73 9.89
C TYR A 113 -18.60 -24.54 9.67
N TYR A 114 -17.31 -24.81 9.55
CA TYR A 114 -16.27 -23.83 9.21
C TYR A 114 -15.82 -23.99 7.76
N PHE A 115 -15.77 -22.86 7.06
CA PHE A 115 -15.37 -22.72 5.68
C PHE A 115 -14.04 -21.96 5.63
N ASP A 116 -13.05 -22.48 4.90
CA ASP A 116 -11.68 -21.95 4.90
C ASP A 116 -11.42 -20.76 3.96
N GLY A 117 -12.36 -20.46 3.06
CA GLY A 117 -12.24 -19.41 2.04
C GLY A 117 -11.47 -19.79 0.78
N ILE A 118 -11.12 -21.07 0.58
CA ILE A 118 -10.33 -21.56 -0.55
C ILE A 118 -11.20 -22.37 -1.52
N ASN A 119 -11.91 -23.39 -1.03
CA ASN A 119 -12.70 -24.29 -1.88
C ASN A 119 -13.92 -24.93 -1.18
N ASP A 120 -14.21 -24.54 0.06
CA ASP A 120 -15.25 -25.12 0.91
C ASP A 120 -16.66 -24.64 0.56
N TYR A 121 -17.61 -25.57 0.43
CA TYR A 121 -19.04 -25.26 0.29
C TYR A 121 -19.95 -26.48 0.56
N VAL A 122 -21.23 -26.21 0.85
CA VAL A 122 -22.30 -27.21 0.85
C VAL A 122 -23.15 -27.07 -0.40
N ASN A 123 -23.26 -28.12 -1.21
CA ASN A 123 -24.20 -28.19 -2.32
C ASN A 123 -25.54 -28.70 -1.79
N THR A 124 -26.61 -27.91 -1.85
CA THR A 124 -27.91 -28.29 -1.29
C THR A 124 -28.60 -29.39 -2.09
N ASN A 125 -28.04 -29.78 -3.24
CA ASN A 125 -28.60 -30.72 -4.20
C ASN A 125 -29.99 -30.31 -4.74
N SER A 126 -30.36 -29.03 -4.59
CA SER A 126 -31.64 -28.50 -5.03
C SER A 126 -31.50 -27.14 -5.69
N ALA A 127 -31.97 -27.03 -6.94
CA ALA A 127 -32.08 -25.77 -7.66
C ALA A 127 -33.29 -24.93 -7.20
N SER A 128 -34.23 -25.54 -6.48
CA SER A 128 -35.44 -24.91 -5.95
C SER A 128 -35.44 -24.84 -4.42
N TRP A 129 -34.26 -24.71 -3.82
CA TRP A 129 -34.09 -24.63 -2.36
C TRP A 129 -34.76 -23.40 -1.74
N ILE A 130 -34.79 -22.29 -2.48
CA ILE A 130 -35.60 -21.11 -2.16
C ILE A 130 -36.74 -21.02 -3.17
N PRO A 131 -37.96 -20.63 -2.76
CA PRO A 131 -39.08 -20.41 -3.68
C PRO A 131 -38.70 -19.48 -4.84
N ALA A 132 -38.91 -19.93 -6.08
CA ALA A 132 -38.56 -19.16 -7.28
C ALA A 132 -39.35 -17.85 -7.40
N SER A 133 -40.55 -17.80 -6.83
CA SER A 133 -41.42 -16.61 -6.80
C SER A 133 -42.27 -16.58 -5.53
N GLY A 134 -42.91 -15.43 -5.28
CA GLY A 134 -43.73 -15.23 -4.09
C GLY A 134 -42.91 -14.87 -2.86
N GLN A 135 -43.50 -15.13 -1.69
CA GLN A 135 -42.91 -14.81 -0.40
C GLN A 135 -41.95 -15.89 0.09
N PHE A 136 -40.86 -15.49 0.75
CA PHE A 136 -39.93 -16.40 1.40
C PHE A 136 -39.11 -15.68 2.47
N SER A 137 -38.39 -16.45 3.28
CA SER A 137 -37.29 -15.92 4.11
C SER A 137 -36.11 -16.88 4.11
N LEU A 138 -34.89 -16.35 4.18
CA LEU A 138 -33.65 -17.10 4.39
C LEU A 138 -32.89 -16.45 5.54
N PHE A 139 -32.54 -17.25 6.56
CA PHE A 139 -31.77 -16.81 7.71
C PHE A 139 -30.68 -17.82 8.05
N MET A 140 -29.55 -17.33 8.56
CA MET A 140 -28.44 -18.16 9.03
C MET A 140 -27.64 -17.37 10.08
N PHE A 141 -27.02 -18.09 11.00
CA PHE A 141 -25.99 -17.51 11.85
C PHE A 141 -24.66 -17.52 11.12
N VAL A 142 -23.94 -16.41 11.20
CA VAL A 142 -22.66 -16.22 10.52
C VAL A 142 -21.68 -15.59 11.50
N GLN A 143 -20.48 -16.15 11.56
CA GLN A 143 -19.35 -15.55 12.23
C GLN A 143 -18.17 -15.48 11.28
N THR A 144 -17.63 -14.30 11.04
CA THR A 144 -16.42 -14.14 10.25
C THR A 144 -15.57 -13.01 10.78
N SER A 145 -14.26 -13.18 10.65
CA SER A 145 -13.27 -12.14 10.94
C SER A 145 -12.29 -11.98 9.78
N ALA A 146 -12.64 -12.59 8.64
CA ALA A 146 -11.87 -12.56 7.42
C ALA A 146 -11.93 -11.14 6.87
N SER A 147 -10.78 -10.47 6.91
CA SER A 147 -10.60 -9.13 6.39
C SER A 147 -11.13 -9.06 4.95
N LEU A 148 -12.14 -8.23 4.75
CA LEU A 148 -12.72 -7.88 3.47
C LEU A 148 -11.85 -6.77 2.84
N ILE A 149 -10.56 -7.03 2.61
CA ILE A 149 -9.65 -6.15 1.87
C ILE A 149 -9.22 -6.85 0.57
N ASN A 150 -9.32 -6.15 -0.56
CA ASN A 150 -8.97 -6.51 -1.95
C ASN A 150 -10.12 -6.81 -2.95
N GLY A 151 -11.35 -6.35 -2.71
CA GLY A 151 -12.42 -6.47 -3.71
C GLY A 151 -12.92 -7.90 -3.95
N ALA A 152 -12.62 -8.83 -3.04
CA ALA A 152 -12.99 -10.23 -3.17
C ALA A 152 -14.44 -10.47 -2.71
N GLU A 153 -15.31 -10.91 -3.62
CA GLU A 153 -16.67 -11.37 -3.27
C GLU A 153 -16.59 -12.65 -2.40
N ARG A 154 -17.44 -12.74 -1.37
CA ARG A 154 -17.64 -13.97 -0.58
C ARG A 154 -19.13 -14.28 -0.46
N HIS A 155 -19.55 -15.48 -0.84
CA HIS A 155 -20.97 -15.80 -0.91
C HIS A 155 -21.41 -16.68 0.26
N LEU A 156 -22.48 -16.26 0.95
CA LEU A 156 -23.11 -17.03 2.02
C LEU A 156 -24.06 -18.08 1.45
N ALA A 157 -24.94 -17.67 0.52
CA ALA A 157 -25.81 -18.56 -0.22
C ALA A 157 -26.03 -18.04 -1.65
N SER A 158 -25.84 -18.89 -2.65
CA SER A 158 -25.86 -18.46 -4.06
C SER A 158 -26.58 -19.47 -4.94
N ASN A 159 -27.32 -18.95 -5.92
CA ASN A 159 -27.61 -19.64 -7.16
C ASN A 159 -27.27 -18.75 -8.36
N ASN A 160 -26.84 -19.33 -9.47
CA ASN A 160 -26.49 -18.57 -10.66
C ASN A 160 -27.01 -19.25 -11.93
N ASN A 161 -27.13 -18.50 -13.01
CA ASN A 161 -27.19 -19.08 -14.35
C ASN A 161 -25.97 -18.63 -15.18
N ALA A 162 -25.67 -19.37 -16.25
CA ALA A 162 -24.52 -19.08 -17.11
C ALA A 162 -24.60 -17.72 -17.86
N GLN A 163 -25.71 -16.98 -17.72
CA GLN A 163 -25.95 -15.69 -18.40
C GLN A 163 -25.86 -14.46 -17.48
N GLY A 164 -25.40 -14.62 -16.23
CA GLY A 164 -25.13 -13.49 -15.33
C GLY A 164 -26.33 -12.99 -14.51
N SER A 165 -27.47 -13.70 -14.58
CA SER A 165 -28.66 -13.46 -13.77
C SER A 165 -28.53 -14.20 -12.42
N GLN A 166 -28.23 -13.43 -11.38
CA GLN A 166 -27.76 -13.86 -10.06
C GLN A 166 -28.78 -13.68 -8.92
N ALA A 167 -29.35 -14.77 -8.36
CA ALA A 167 -30.01 -14.67 -7.05
C ALA A 167 -29.01 -15.09 -5.96
N ASN A 168 -28.54 -14.12 -5.19
CA ASN A 168 -27.39 -14.28 -4.31
C ASN A 168 -27.66 -13.54 -2.99
N LEU A 169 -27.41 -14.24 -1.88
CA LEU A 169 -27.15 -13.63 -0.58
C LEU A 169 -25.64 -13.71 -0.34
N GLY A 170 -24.97 -12.56 -0.30
CA GLY A 170 -23.52 -12.51 -0.22
C GLY A 170 -23.00 -11.41 0.67
N VAL A 171 -21.70 -11.47 0.91
CA VAL A 171 -20.91 -10.47 1.63
C VAL A 171 -19.85 -9.98 0.64
N ILE A 172 -19.78 -8.67 0.39
CA ILE A 172 -18.84 -8.08 -0.57
C ILE A 172 -17.75 -7.35 0.19
N ASP A 173 -16.53 -7.51 -0.29
CA ASP A 173 -15.43 -6.58 -0.08
C ASP A 173 -15.39 -5.51 -1.19
N SER A 174 -15.31 -4.26 -0.74
CA SER A 174 -15.43 -2.98 -1.44
C SER A 174 -14.33 -2.62 -2.47
N SER A 175 -14.35 -3.18 -3.68
CA SER A 175 -13.72 -2.45 -4.82
C SER A 175 -14.32 -2.66 -6.21
N GLY A 176 -15.49 -3.31 -6.32
CA GLY A 176 -16.14 -3.59 -7.60
C GLY A 176 -17.09 -2.51 -8.14
N ILE A 177 -17.48 -1.53 -7.32
CA ILE A 177 -18.43 -0.47 -7.73
C ILE A 177 -17.78 0.90 -7.54
N ALA A 178 -17.41 1.52 -8.66
CA ALA A 178 -16.81 2.85 -8.66
C ALA A 178 -17.81 3.89 -8.10
N GLY A 179 -17.53 4.43 -6.91
CA GLY A 179 -18.07 5.74 -6.49
C GLY A 179 -19.15 5.78 -5.40
N THR A 180 -19.46 4.70 -4.68
CA THR A 180 -20.38 4.75 -3.52
C THR A 180 -19.89 3.90 -2.34
N ASP A 181 -20.16 4.39 -1.14
CA ASP A 181 -19.72 3.92 0.17
C ASP A 181 -19.86 2.41 0.46
N THR A 182 -18.88 1.91 1.22
CA THR A 182 -18.80 0.67 2.02
C THR A 182 -20.12 -0.10 2.22
N SER A 183 -20.28 -1.26 1.57
CA SER A 183 -21.50 -2.09 1.74
C SER A 183 -21.20 -3.60 1.89
N PRO A 184 -20.92 -4.07 3.12
CA PRO A 184 -20.45 -5.43 3.41
C PRO A 184 -21.49 -6.56 3.25
N PHE A 185 -22.80 -6.32 3.36
CA PHE A 185 -23.84 -7.36 3.25
C PHE A 185 -24.92 -6.98 2.22
N TRP A 186 -25.32 -7.92 1.35
CA TRP A 186 -26.19 -7.62 0.21
C TRP A 186 -27.03 -8.80 -0.29
N PHE A 187 -28.07 -8.45 -1.06
CA PHE A 187 -28.90 -9.40 -1.81
C PHE A 187 -29.11 -8.96 -3.26
N HIS A 188 -28.96 -9.90 -4.20
CA HIS A 188 -29.31 -9.78 -5.62
C HIS A 188 -30.41 -10.80 -5.97
N ASP A 189 -31.36 -10.44 -6.84
CA ASP A 189 -32.54 -11.26 -7.17
C ASP A 189 -32.46 -12.01 -8.51
N GLY A 190 -31.49 -11.65 -9.34
CA GLY A 190 -31.15 -12.30 -10.59
C GLY A 190 -31.82 -11.75 -11.84
N ALA A 191 -32.57 -10.65 -11.79
CA ALA A 191 -33.22 -10.07 -12.98
C ALA A 191 -32.48 -8.87 -13.62
N GLY A 192 -31.46 -8.31 -12.95
CA GLY A 192 -30.61 -7.24 -13.50
C GLY A 192 -30.40 -6.05 -12.56
N THR A 193 -29.13 -5.64 -12.42
CA THR A 193 -28.53 -4.42 -11.84
C THR A 193 -28.96 -3.88 -10.46
N THR A 194 -30.03 -4.36 -9.83
CA THR A 194 -30.50 -3.77 -8.56
C THR A 194 -30.09 -4.65 -7.38
N ALA A 195 -29.20 -4.12 -6.56
CA ALA A 195 -28.66 -4.76 -5.38
C ALA A 195 -29.18 -4.03 -4.14
N LEU A 196 -29.68 -4.78 -3.15
CA LEU A 196 -29.98 -4.21 -1.84
C LEU A 196 -28.75 -4.36 -0.94
N HIS A 197 -28.27 -3.26 -0.38
CA HIS A 197 -27.02 -3.18 0.38
C HIS A 197 -27.26 -2.68 1.81
N SER A 198 -26.51 -3.23 2.75
CA SER A 198 -26.35 -2.75 4.13
C SER A 198 -24.98 -2.09 4.31
N ASN A 199 -24.89 -1.10 5.20
CA ASN A 199 -23.63 -0.47 5.63
C ASN A 199 -23.07 -1.06 6.94
N ILE A 200 -23.66 -2.14 7.46
CA ILE A 200 -23.24 -2.78 8.73
C ILE A 200 -22.12 -3.79 8.47
N ASP A 201 -20.93 -3.52 9.00
CA ASP A 201 -19.83 -4.50 8.99
C ASP A 201 -20.13 -5.69 9.89
N ILE A 202 -20.00 -6.89 9.32
CA ILE A 202 -20.26 -8.20 9.94
C ILE A 202 -18.96 -9.01 10.10
N ALA A 203 -17.81 -8.45 9.67
CA ALA A 203 -16.50 -9.06 9.79
C ALA A 203 -15.79 -8.71 11.12
N ASP A 204 -16.57 -8.58 12.19
CA ASP A 204 -16.09 -8.20 13.53
C ASP A 204 -15.73 -9.42 14.40
N GLY A 205 -15.81 -10.63 13.84
CA GLY A 205 -15.55 -11.88 14.55
C GLY A 205 -16.65 -12.32 15.50
N ARG A 206 -17.81 -11.66 15.52
CA ARG A 206 -18.98 -12.05 16.31
C ARG A 206 -19.97 -12.87 15.48
N VAL A 207 -20.83 -13.59 16.19
CA VAL A 207 -21.98 -14.26 15.60
C VAL A 207 -23.05 -13.23 15.32
N HIS A 208 -23.50 -13.15 14.08
CA HIS A 208 -24.65 -12.35 13.65
C HIS A 208 -25.74 -13.25 13.10
N LEU A 209 -27.00 -12.91 13.37
CA LEU A 209 -28.13 -13.45 12.60
C LEU A 209 -28.29 -12.62 11.33
N LEU A 210 -27.96 -13.21 10.19
CA LEU A 210 -28.10 -12.59 8.87
C LEU A 210 -29.27 -13.20 8.12
N GLY A 211 -30.03 -12.37 7.43
CA GLY A 211 -31.07 -12.91 6.57
C GLY A 211 -31.81 -11.90 5.72
N VAL A 212 -32.71 -12.45 4.92
CA VAL A 212 -33.54 -11.72 3.97
C VAL A 212 -34.97 -12.22 4.06
N THR A 213 -35.93 -11.30 4.01
CA THR A 213 -37.36 -11.61 3.84
C THR A 213 -37.88 -11.00 2.56
N ARG A 214 -38.78 -11.71 1.87
CA ARG A 214 -39.53 -11.22 0.72
C ARG A 214 -41.02 -11.40 0.96
N THR A 215 -41.77 -10.31 0.86
CA THR A 215 -43.24 -10.34 0.99
C THR A 215 -43.91 -10.74 -0.33
N ALA A 216 -45.20 -11.13 -0.28
CA ALA A 216 -45.98 -11.43 -1.46
C ALA A 216 -46.12 -10.23 -2.43
N ALA A 217 -45.96 -9.01 -1.92
CA ALA A 217 -45.96 -7.76 -2.70
C ALA A 217 -44.58 -7.44 -3.33
N GLY A 218 -43.56 -8.30 -3.16
CA GLY A 218 -42.23 -8.11 -3.74
C GLY A 218 -41.28 -7.22 -2.93
N THR A 219 -41.64 -6.84 -1.70
CA THR A 219 -40.74 -6.09 -0.82
C THR A 219 -39.69 -7.02 -0.23
N VAL A 220 -38.42 -6.71 -0.48
CA VAL A 220 -37.25 -7.42 0.06
C VAL A 220 -36.64 -6.61 1.20
N THR A 221 -36.37 -7.25 2.33
CA THR A 221 -35.76 -6.62 3.51
C THR A 221 -34.57 -7.44 3.98
N LEU A 222 -33.42 -6.78 4.20
CA LEU A 222 -32.23 -7.36 4.82
C LEU A 222 -32.28 -7.14 6.33
N TYR A 223 -31.88 -8.16 7.08
CA TYR A 223 -31.78 -8.14 8.54
C TYR A 223 -30.35 -8.46 9.00
N VAL A 224 -29.90 -7.71 10.00
CA VAL A 224 -28.73 -8.03 10.84
C VAL A 224 -29.21 -7.94 12.29
N ASP A 225 -29.11 -9.02 13.05
CA ASP A 225 -29.48 -9.09 14.48
C ASP A 225 -30.88 -8.53 14.77
N ASN A 226 -31.87 -8.97 14.01
CA ASN A 226 -33.28 -8.55 14.09
C ASN A 226 -33.53 -7.06 13.75
N VAL A 227 -32.52 -6.32 13.30
CA VAL A 227 -32.66 -4.96 12.78
C VAL A 227 -32.81 -5.02 11.26
N ALA A 228 -33.88 -4.42 10.73
CA ALA A 228 -34.03 -4.23 9.29
C ALA A 228 -33.04 -3.15 8.82
N VAL A 229 -31.94 -3.57 8.19
CA VAL A 229 -30.83 -2.69 7.79
C VAL A 229 -31.02 -2.06 6.42
N ALA A 230 -31.82 -2.69 5.56
CA ALA A 230 -32.16 -2.19 4.24
C ALA A 230 -33.48 -2.81 3.76
N ALA A 231 -34.30 -2.03 3.05
CA ALA A 231 -35.54 -2.53 2.46
C ALA A 231 -35.82 -1.84 1.12
N THR A 232 -36.31 -2.57 0.13
CA THR A 232 -36.78 -2.01 -1.14
C THR A 232 -37.85 -2.90 -1.77
N THR A 233 -38.65 -2.34 -2.66
CA THR A 233 -39.54 -3.12 -3.53
C THR A 233 -38.80 -3.38 -4.83
N LEU A 234 -38.48 -4.65 -5.09
CA LEU A 234 -37.83 -5.06 -6.34
C LEU A 234 -38.90 -5.51 -7.34
N ASP A 235 -38.72 -5.15 -8.61
CA ASP A 235 -39.55 -5.60 -9.73
C ASP A 235 -39.11 -7.02 -10.12
N THR A 236 -39.34 -7.96 -9.22
CA THR A 236 -38.66 -9.25 -9.25
C THR A 236 -39.23 -10.17 -10.32
N GLY A 237 -38.42 -10.51 -11.33
CA GLY A 237 -38.58 -11.76 -12.07
C GLY A 237 -38.44 -12.98 -11.16
N SER A 238 -38.64 -14.18 -11.70
CA SER A 238 -38.41 -15.43 -10.95
C SER A 238 -36.92 -15.58 -10.59
N ILE A 239 -36.64 -15.94 -9.33
CA ILE A 239 -35.31 -16.40 -8.89
C ILE A 239 -34.88 -17.58 -9.77
N SER A 240 -33.61 -17.57 -10.20
CA SER A 240 -33.06 -18.63 -11.07
C SER A 240 -33.24 -20.01 -10.45
N THR A 241 -33.47 -21.03 -11.28
CA THR A 241 -33.48 -22.45 -10.87
C THR A 241 -32.57 -23.29 -11.77
N ALA A 242 -31.52 -22.67 -12.31
CA ALA A 242 -30.67 -23.29 -13.33
C ALA A 242 -29.56 -24.19 -12.76
N VAL A 243 -29.11 -23.93 -11.53
CA VAL A 243 -28.10 -24.72 -10.80
C VAL A 243 -28.56 -24.91 -9.37
N ASN A 244 -27.98 -25.90 -8.69
CA ASN A 244 -28.22 -26.10 -7.26
C ASN A 244 -27.73 -24.89 -6.45
N TRP A 245 -28.42 -24.60 -5.36
CA TRP A 245 -27.92 -23.62 -4.40
C TRP A 245 -26.65 -24.13 -3.72
N LEU A 246 -25.69 -23.23 -3.54
CA LEU A 246 -24.50 -23.48 -2.71
C LEU A 246 -24.56 -22.61 -1.46
N ILE A 247 -24.20 -23.18 -0.31
CA ILE A 247 -23.93 -22.46 0.94
C ILE A 247 -22.41 -22.36 1.08
N GLY A 248 -21.88 -21.15 1.30
CA GLY A 248 -20.45 -20.88 1.45
C GLY A 248 -19.66 -20.63 0.17
N ALA A 249 -20.30 -20.60 -1.01
CA ALA A 249 -19.64 -20.27 -2.29
C ALA A 249 -20.59 -19.68 -3.33
N ARG A 250 -20.01 -19.06 -4.36
CA ARG A 250 -20.75 -18.62 -5.55
C ARG A 250 -21.02 -19.81 -6.47
N ALA A 251 -22.28 -19.98 -6.85
CA ALA A 251 -22.77 -21.13 -7.59
C ALA A 251 -22.56 -21.02 -9.10
N THR A 252 -21.34 -21.21 -9.59
CA THR A 252 -20.99 -21.27 -11.03
C THR A 252 -20.64 -22.69 -11.48
N ALA A 253 -20.47 -22.92 -12.78
CA ALA A 253 -20.05 -24.23 -13.31
C ALA A 253 -18.74 -24.76 -12.66
N ALA A 254 -17.86 -23.84 -12.27
CA ALA A 254 -16.80 -24.07 -11.29
C ALA A 254 -17.02 -23.08 -10.13
N PRO A 255 -17.33 -23.55 -8.90
CA PRO A 255 -17.56 -22.68 -7.74
C PRO A 255 -16.38 -21.75 -7.46
N SER A 256 -16.68 -20.55 -6.93
CA SER A 256 -15.69 -19.50 -6.62
C SER A 256 -16.20 -18.64 -5.45
N ALA A 257 -15.46 -17.58 -5.06
CA ALA A 257 -15.88 -16.61 -4.04
C ALA A 257 -16.28 -17.28 -2.71
N PHE A 258 -15.38 -18.14 -2.22
CA PHE A 258 -15.60 -18.99 -1.05
C PHE A 258 -15.64 -18.17 0.25
N PHE A 259 -16.63 -18.47 1.08
CA PHE A 259 -16.78 -17.89 2.39
C PHE A 259 -15.65 -18.35 3.32
N ASN A 260 -15.17 -17.44 4.17
CA ASN A 260 -14.20 -17.75 5.22
C ASN A 260 -14.82 -17.38 6.57
N GLY A 261 -15.16 -18.39 7.36
CA GLY A 261 -15.85 -18.21 8.63
C GLY A 261 -16.73 -19.40 8.97
N VAL A 262 -17.57 -19.20 9.98
CA VAL A 262 -18.53 -20.18 10.49
C VAL A 262 -19.93 -19.83 10.01
N ILE A 263 -20.67 -20.82 9.52
CA ILE A 263 -22.12 -20.73 9.25
C ILE A 263 -22.82 -21.77 10.11
N ASP A 264 -23.97 -21.40 10.69
CA ASP A 264 -24.80 -22.28 11.50
C ASP A 264 -26.30 -22.05 11.26
N ASP A 265 -27.08 -23.11 11.50
CA ASP A 265 -28.54 -23.08 11.70
C ASP A 265 -29.32 -22.41 10.55
N VAL A 266 -29.01 -22.82 9.32
CA VAL A 266 -29.53 -22.24 8.07
C VAL A 266 -30.99 -22.65 7.85
N ARG A 267 -31.87 -21.65 7.72
CA ARG A 267 -33.32 -21.86 7.59
C ARG A 267 -33.92 -21.15 6.39
N VAL A 268 -34.80 -21.86 5.69
CA VAL A 268 -35.63 -21.32 4.61
C VAL A 268 -37.11 -21.46 4.96
N TYR A 269 -37.86 -20.39 4.77
CA TYR A 269 -39.30 -20.34 4.98
C TYR A 269 -40.04 -20.00 3.69
N ASN A 270 -41.23 -20.58 3.48
CA ASN A 270 -42.15 -20.23 2.39
C ASN A 270 -43.07 -19.04 2.71
N ARG A 271 -42.63 -18.18 3.64
CA ARG A 271 -43.32 -16.95 4.06
C ARG A 271 -42.31 -15.87 4.44
N ALA A 272 -42.75 -14.62 4.43
CA ALA A 272 -41.98 -13.53 5.02
C ALA A 272 -42.06 -13.61 6.55
N LEU A 273 -40.92 -13.68 7.24
CA LEU A 273 -40.89 -13.60 8.70
C LEU A 273 -41.12 -12.14 9.15
N PRO A 274 -42.08 -11.88 10.06
CA PRO A 274 -42.18 -10.59 10.76
C PRO A 274 -41.04 -10.46 11.79
N GLY A 275 -40.74 -9.23 12.22
CA GLY A 275 -39.66 -8.95 13.18
C GLY A 275 -39.80 -9.67 14.53
N ALA A 276 -41.00 -10.07 14.95
CA ALA A 276 -41.17 -10.90 16.14
C ALA A 276 -40.58 -12.33 15.96
N ASP A 277 -40.75 -12.92 14.77
CA ASP A 277 -40.21 -14.24 14.45
C ASP A 277 -38.70 -14.18 14.22
N VAL A 278 -38.20 -13.09 13.60
CA VAL A 278 -36.76 -12.85 13.47
C VAL A 278 -36.12 -12.62 14.85
N GLY A 279 -36.81 -11.93 15.77
CA GLY A 279 -36.38 -11.79 17.16
C GLY A 279 -36.32 -13.12 17.91
N GLU A 280 -37.28 -14.03 17.66
CA GLU A 280 -37.23 -15.37 18.21
C GLU A 280 -36.08 -16.20 17.61
N LEU A 281 -35.81 -16.10 16.30
CA LEU A 281 -34.63 -16.72 15.69
C LEU A 281 -33.35 -16.18 16.33
N LEU A 282 -33.23 -14.87 16.52
CA LEU A 282 -32.07 -14.26 17.16
C LEU A 282 -31.89 -14.77 18.60
N SER A 283 -32.99 -15.06 19.30
CA SER A 283 -32.95 -15.63 20.65
C SER A 283 -32.35 -17.04 20.71
N LEU A 284 -32.17 -17.73 19.58
CA LEU A 284 -31.40 -18.98 19.54
C LEU A 284 -29.89 -18.73 19.76
N ALA A 285 -29.41 -17.53 19.43
CA ALA A 285 -28.09 -17.06 19.84
C ALA A 285 -28.06 -16.47 21.24
N ALA A 286 -29.21 -16.39 21.93
CA ALA A 286 -29.19 -16.06 23.35
C ALA A 286 -28.42 -17.18 24.07
N PRO A 287 -27.39 -16.83 24.84
CA PRO A 287 -26.51 -17.83 25.41
C PRO A 287 -27.29 -18.77 26.32
N ALA A 288 -26.86 -20.03 26.36
CA ALA A 288 -27.35 -20.99 27.34
C ALA A 288 -27.32 -20.34 28.74
N ILE A 289 -28.45 -20.40 29.45
CA ILE A 289 -28.58 -19.96 30.85
C ILE A 289 -27.45 -20.63 31.64
N GLY A 290 -26.69 -19.86 32.43
CA GLY A 290 -25.55 -20.37 33.22
C GLY A 290 -24.17 -19.88 32.81
N THR A 291 -23.99 -19.27 31.63
CA THR A 291 -22.64 -18.98 31.08
C THR A 291 -22.09 -17.58 31.37
N ALA A 292 -22.94 -16.67 31.88
CA ALA A 292 -22.53 -15.32 32.24
C ALA A 292 -22.06 -15.27 33.70
N TRP A 293 -20.88 -14.70 33.93
CA TRP A 293 -20.37 -14.41 35.26
C TRP A 293 -21.17 -13.27 35.89
N ASP A 294 -21.83 -13.53 37.00
CA ASP A 294 -22.52 -12.52 37.81
C ASP A 294 -21.86 -12.30 39.18
N GLY A 295 -20.98 -13.21 39.62
CA GLY A 295 -20.27 -13.10 40.89
C GLY A 295 -21.18 -13.04 42.13
N GLY A 296 -22.40 -13.57 42.06
CA GLY A 296 -23.39 -13.51 43.15
C GLY A 296 -23.07 -14.36 44.39
N GLY A 297 -22.07 -15.25 44.31
CA GLY A 297 -21.66 -16.15 45.38
C GLY A 297 -20.76 -15.51 46.45
N VAL A 298 -20.46 -16.29 47.49
CA VAL A 298 -19.64 -15.85 48.65
C VAL A 298 -18.13 -15.78 48.38
N ASN A 299 -17.70 -16.27 47.22
CA ASN A 299 -16.31 -16.35 46.79
C ASN A 299 -16.24 -16.07 45.28
N ALA A 300 -15.03 -16.06 44.71
CA ALA A 300 -14.81 -15.79 43.28
C ALA A 300 -14.63 -17.07 42.44
N ASN A 301 -14.97 -18.26 42.93
CA ASN A 301 -14.63 -19.53 42.28
C ASN A 301 -15.58 -19.92 41.15
N TRP A 302 -15.05 -20.45 40.06
CA TRP A 302 -15.83 -21.03 38.95
C TRP A 302 -16.65 -22.24 39.38
N SER A 303 -16.19 -23.00 40.38
CA SER A 303 -16.94 -24.14 40.92
C SER A 303 -18.14 -23.75 41.80
N THR A 304 -18.40 -22.46 42.03
CA THR A 304 -19.52 -21.99 42.85
C THR A 304 -20.67 -21.57 41.95
N ALA A 305 -21.78 -22.33 41.98
CA ALA A 305 -22.93 -22.13 41.11
C ALA A 305 -23.51 -20.71 41.16
N ALA A 306 -23.57 -20.11 42.37
CA ALA A 306 -24.09 -18.76 42.60
C ALA A 306 -23.26 -17.62 41.98
N ASN A 307 -22.10 -17.90 41.37
CA ASN A 307 -21.31 -16.91 40.63
C ASN A 307 -21.67 -16.84 39.14
N TRP A 308 -22.64 -17.65 38.71
CA TRP A 308 -23.05 -17.80 37.34
C TRP A 308 -24.53 -17.49 37.20
N ALA A 309 -24.89 -16.76 36.15
CA ALA A 309 -26.26 -16.32 35.90
C ALA A 309 -27.23 -17.52 35.84
N GLY A 310 -28.22 -17.52 36.71
CA GLY A 310 -29.16 -18.64 36.84
C GLY A 310 -28.71 -19.72 37.83
N ASP A 311 -27.65 -19.47 38.59
CA ASP A 311 -27.08 -20.34 39.62
C ASP A 311 -26.70 -21.75 39.10
N VAL A 312 -26.14 -21.81 37.89
CA VAL A 312 -25.73 -23.06 37.22
C VAL A 312 -24.26 -22.96 36.80
N ILE A 313 -23.45 -23.95 37.20
CA ILE A 313 -22.04 -24.04 36.81
C ILE A 313 -21.97 -24.44 35.31
N PRO A 314 -21.23 -23.68 34.47
CA PRO A 314 -20.99 -24.08 33.10
C PRO A 314 -20.24 -25.43 32.97
N ASP A 315 -20.45 -26.14 31.87
CA ASP A 315 -19.74 -27.40 31.61
C ASP A 315 -18.29 -27.17 31.15
N PHE A 316 -17.39 -27.06 32.12
CA PHE A 316 -15.96 -26.87 31.88
C PHE A 316 -15.19 -28.17 31.61
N LEU A 317 -15.79 -29.34 31.77
CA LEU A 317 -15.10 -30.62 31.63
C LEU A 317 -15.56 -31.40 30.39
N GLY A 318 -16.70 -31.02 29.82
CA GLY A 318 -17.21 -31.53 28.56
C GLY A 318 -16.26 -31.27 27.38
N PRO A 319 -16.36 -32.07 26.31
CA PRO A 319 -15.49 -31.94 25.14
C PRO A 319 -15.61 -30.56 24.47
N ALA A 320 -16.80 -29.99 24.42
CA ALA A 320 -17.08 -28.68 23.83
C ALA A 320 -16.63 -27.50 24.71
N GLY A 321 -16.41 -27.72 26.00
CA GLY A 321 -16.18 -26.65 26.97
C GLY A 321 -17.38 -25.71 27.11
N ALA A 322 -17.21 -24.65 27.90
CA ALA A 322 -18.26 -23.64 28.10
C ALA A 322 -17.85 -22.27 27.58
N PRO A 323 -18.72 -21.54 26.85
CA PRO A 323 -18.48 -20.13 26.59
C PRO A 323 -18.65 -19.36 27.90
N ILE A 324 -17.76 -18.41 28.17
CA ILE A 324 -17.78 -17.58 29.38
C ILE A 324 -18.00 -16.13 28.96
N ARG A 325 -18.95 -15.46 29.62
CA ARG A 325 -19.26 -14.05 29.36
C ARG A 325 -19.13 -13.21 30.62
N PHE A 326 -18.46 -12.08 30.52
CA PHE A 326 -18.35 -11.07 31.56
C PHE A 326 -19.13 -9.82 31.15
N THR A 327 -20.10 -9.40 31.97
CA THR A 327 -21.10 -8.35 31.62
C THR A 327 -21.24 -7.30 32.72
N ALA A 328 -21.93 -6.18 32.42
CA ALA A 328 -22.00 -4.99 33.27
C ALA A 328 -22.78 -5.14 34.59
N GLY A 329 -23.32 -6.33 34.88
CA GLY A 329 -24.08 -6.62 36.11
C GLY A 329 -23.32 -7.40 37.18
N ALA A 330 -22.07 -7.79 36.93
CA ALA A 330 -21.35 -8.68 37.85
C ALA A 330 -21.04 -7.99 39.19
N ALA A 331 -21.44 -8.64 40.30
CA ALA A 331 -21.17 -8.20 41.66
C ALA A 331 -19.68 -8.31 42.04
N GLN A 332 -18.95 -9.20 41.39
CA GLN A 332 -17.50 -9.37 41.57
C GLN A 332 -16.77 -9.22 40.24
N THR A 333 -15.72 -8.41 40.23
CA THR A 333 -14.87 -8.19 39.05
C THR A 333 -13.64 -9.09 39.02
N VAL A 334 -13.38 -9.81 40.10
CA VAL A 334 -12.36 -10.86 40.14
C VAL A 334 -13.06 -12.20 39.97
N SER A 335 -12.54 -13.02 39.06
CA SER A 335 -13.01 -14.37 38.81
C SER A 335 -11.83 -15.34 38.94
N ASN A 336 -12.03 -16.44 39.65
CA ASN A 336 -11.00 -17.42 39.97
C ASN A 336 -11.38 -18.78 39.40
N ASN A 337 -10.66 -19.23 38.38
CA ASN A 337 -10.79 -20.58 37.87
C ASN A 337 -10.15 -21.57 38.84
N ASP A 338 -10.93 -22.21 39.70
CA ASP A 338 -10.47 -23.28 40.58
C ASP A 338 -10.66 -24.68 39.98
N ILE A 339 -11.15 -24.77 38.75
CA ILE A 339 -11.39 -26.02 38.04
C ILE A 339 -10.10 -26.47 37.34
N VAL A 340 -9.70 -27.71 37.59
CA VAL A 340 -8.51 -28.31 36.98
C VAL A 340 -8.84 -28.80 35.57
N ASN A 341 -7.99 -28.49 34.59
CA ASN A 341 -8.18 -28.85 33.17
C ASN A 341 -9.47 -28.30 32.57
N ALA A 342 -9.93 -27.14 33.03
CA ALA A 342 -11.10 -26.47 32.46
C ALA A 342 -10.94 -26.25 30.95
N LYS A 343 -12.03 -26.46 30.21
CA LYS A 343 -12.16 -26.18 28.78
C LYS A 343 -13.14 -25.04 28.59
N VAL A 344 -12.72 -24.05 27.82
CA VAL A 344 -13.46 -22.81 27.58
C VAL A 344 -13.72 -22.69 26.09
N ALA A 345 -15.00 -22.52 25.73
CA ALA A 345 -15.48 -22.36 24.37
C ALA A 345 -15.60 -20.86 24.01
N GLY A 346 -14.58 -20.09 24.38
CA GLY A 346 -14.56 -18.64 24.26
C GLY A 346 -14.76 -17.92 25.60
N LEU A 347 -14.11 -16.78 25.73
CA LEU A 347 -14.15 -15.91 26.90
C LEU A 347 -14.31 -14.47 26.43
N THR A 348 -15.48 -13.91 26.66
CA THR A 348 -15.83 -12.60 26.11
C THR A 348 -16.10 -11.61 27.24
N PHE A 349 -15.41 -10.47 27.19
CA PHE A 349 -15.77 -9.28 27.95
C PHE A 349 -16.68 -8.43 27.08
N GLU A 350 -17.94 -8.31 27.45
CA GLU A 350 -18.99 -7.70 26.65
C GLU A 350 -19.61 -6.52 27.38
N ASP A 351 -20.41 -5.72 26.66
CA ASP A 351 -21.01 -4.46 27.13
C ASP A 351 -19.97 -3.37 27.37
N THR A 352 -20.13 -2.24 26.66
CA THR A 352 -19.29 -1.04 26.82
C THR A 352 -19.25 -0.52 28.26
N THR A 353 -20.26 -0.83 29.06
CA THR A 353 -20.37 -0.41 30.46
C THR A 353 -19.80 -1.42 31.47
N SER A 354 -19.26 -2.54 31.00
CA SER A 354 -18.64 -3.54 31.88
C SER A 354 -17.41 -3.00 32.63
N PRO A 355 -17.24 -3.39 33.90
CA PRO A 355 -16.05 -3.01 34.66
C PRO A 355 -14.79 -3.75 34.17
N ALA A 356 -13.64 -3.32 34.67
CA ALA A 356 -12.38 -4.04 34.45
C ALA A 356 -12.38 -5.33 35.28
N PHE A 357 -12.41 -6.47 34.61
CA PHE A 357 -12.33 -7.80 35.18
C PHE A 357 -10.89 -8.31 35.25
N THR A 358 -10.62 -9.14 36.26
CA THR A 358 -9.37 -9.89 36.39
C THR A 358 -9.67 -11.37 36.59
N ILE A 359 -9.17 -12.19 35.68
CA ILE A 359 -9.30 -13.65 35.76
C ILE A 359 -8.04 -14.24 36.37
N THR A 360 -8.20 -15.12 37.34
CA THR A 360 -7.13 -15.71 38.16
C THR A 360 -7.34 -17.22 38.31
N GLY A 361 -6.47 -17.88 39.07
CA GLY A 361 -6.59 -19.32 39.35
C GLY A 361 -5.84 -20.20 38.35
N ASN A 362 -6.32 -21.42 38.16
CA ASN A 362 -5.75 -22.42 37.27
C ASN A 362 -5.79 -21.97 35.80
N GLY A 363 -4.86 -22.51 35.01
CA GLY A 363 -4.91 -22.42 33.55
C GLY A 363 -6.08 -23.23 32.96
N PHE A 364 -6.38 -22.98 31.69
CA PHE A 364 -7.48 -23.63 30.96
C PHE A 364 -7.13 -23.85 29.49
N THR A 365 -7.85 -24.76 28.83
CA THR A 365 -7.77 -24.96 27.38
C THR A 365 -8.82 -24.10 26.70
N LEU A 366 -8.40 -23.29 25.73
CA LEU A 366 -9.27 -22.56 24.83
C LEU A 366 -9.49 -23.41 23.57
N ASN A 367 -10.73 -23.80 23.33
CA ASN A 367 -11.08 -24.75 22.28
C ASN A 367 -10.90 -24.19 20.87
N ALA A 368 -10.86 -25.11 19.89
CA ALA A 368 -10.75 -24.82 18.46
C ALA A 368 -11.66 -23.68 18.01
N LEU A 369 -11.07 -22.69 17.30
CA LEU A 369 -11.80 -21.59 16.66
C LEU A 369 -12.55 -20.66 17.63
N THR A 370 -12.15 -20.64 18.90
CA THR A 370 -12.73 -19.73 19.90
C THR A 370 -11.77 -18.59 20.25
N SER A 371 -12.23 -17.63 21.05
CA SER A 371 -11.45 -16.43 21.37
C SER A 371 -11.47 -16.04 22.84
N ILE A 372 -10.42 -15.35 23.28
CA ILE A 372 -10.50 -14.42 24.41
C ILE A 372 -10.64 -13.02 23.81
N ALA A 373 -11.77 -12.33 24.03
CA ALA A 373 -12.06 -11.07 23.36
C ALA A 373 -12.49 -9.97 24.32
N ASN A 374 -11.89 -8.79 24.18
CA ASN A 374 -12.26 -7.57 24.92
C ASN A 374 -13.05 -6.59 24.03
N TYR A 375 -14.38 -6.62 24.16
CA TYR A 375 -15.27 -5.67 23.49
C TYR A 375 -15.73 -4.51 24.39
N THR A 376 -15.11 -4.35 25.56
CA THR A 376 -15.43 -3.28 26.51
C THR A 376 -14.57 -2.05 26.24
N ASP A 377 -14.98 -0.89 26.76
CA ASP A 377 -14.20 0.36 26.65
C ASP A 377 -13.07 0.46 27.68
N VAL A 378 -12.86 -0.59 28.49
CA VAL A 378 -11.86 -0.61 29.57
C VAL A 378 -10.88 -1.77 29.42
N PRO A 379 -9.66 -1.65 29.97
CA PRO A 379 -8.69 -2.74 29.94
C PRO A 379 -9.16 -3.97 30.71
N GLN A 380 -8.89 -5.16 30.17
CA GLN A 380 -9.22 -6.46 30.79
C GLN A 380 -7.96 -7.29 31.04
N THR A 381 -7.96 -8.11 32.09
CA THR A 381 -6.78 -8.91 32.49
C THR A 381 -7.10 -10.39 32.68
N VAL A 382 -6.30 -11.27 32.05
CA VAL A 382 -6.29 -12.71 32.30
C VAL A 382 -4.93 -13.10 32.87
N ASN A 383 -4.89 -13.47 34.15
CA ASN A 383 -3.67 -13.71 34.93
C ASN A 383 -3.80 -14.96 35.81
N THR A 384 -3.85 -16.11 35.14
CA THR A 384 -3.87 -17.45 35.72
C THR A 384 -2.46 -17.93 36.09
N THR A 385 -2.37 -18.78 37.10
CA THR A 385 -1.11 -19.42 37.53
C THR A 385 -0.68 -20.54 36.58
N GLY A 386 -1.64 -21.20 35.94
CA GLY A 386 -1.42 -22.20 34.89
C GLY A 386 -1.50 -21.61 33.49
N ALA A 387 -1.08 -22.39 32.49
CA ALA A 387 -1.08 -21.96 31.10
C ALA A 387 -2.49 -21.88 30.50
N ILE A 388 -2.71 -20.86 29.66
CA ILE A 388 -3.79 -20.85 28.68
C ILE A 388 -3.30 -21.65 27.48
N VAL A 389 -3.96 -22.78 27.18
CA VAL A 389 -3.61 -23.63 26.03
C VAL A 389 -4.53 -23.31 24.87
N MET A 390 -3.99 -22.75 23.80
CA MET A 390 -4.73 -22.41 22.58
C MET A 390 -4.76 -23.61 21.63
N GLN A 391 -5.94 -23.94 21.10
CA GLN A 391 -6.10 -24.85 19.97
C GLN A 391 -6.68 -24.04 18.82
N LEU A 392 -5.88 -23.62 17.83
CA LEU A 392 -6.35 -22.78 16.70
C LEU A 392 -7.25 -21.60 17.15
N ALA A 393 -6.86 -20.95 18.24
CA ALA A 393 -7.69 -19.96 18.92
C ALA A 393 -7.19 -18.53 18.68
N THR A 394 -8.00 -17.56 19.11
CA THR A 394 -7.73 -16.13 18.95
C THR A 394 -7.64 -15.42 20.30
N ILE A 395 -6.76 -14.43 20.41
CA ILE A 395 -6.80 -13.42 21.48
C ILE A 395 -7.02 -12.07 20.82
N ASP A 396 -8.08 -11.37 21.23
CA ASP A 396 -8.60 -10.19 20.55
C ASP A 396 -8.75 -9.00 21.50
N ALA A 397 -7.87 -8.01 21.35
CA ALA A 397 -8.00 -6.70 21.98
C ALA A 397 -8.88 -5.78 21.10
N ALA A 398 -10.15 -6.18 20.94
CA ALA A 398 -11.03 -5.62 19.92
C ALA A 398 -11.35 -4.13 20.12
N VAL A 399 -11.56 -3.68 21.36
CA VAL A 399 -11.95 -2.28 21.64
C VAL A 399 -10.96 -1.59 22.57
N ALA A 400 -10.60 -2.24 23.67
CA ALA A 400 -9.69 -1.71 24.68
C ALA A 400 -8.57 -2.72 25.01
N PRO A 401 -7.50 -2.30 25.73
CA PRO A 401 -6.36 -3.17 25.96
C PRO A 401 -6.72 -4.51 26.62
N LEU A 402 -6.05 -5.58 26.20
CA LEU A 402 -6.17 -6.90 26.81
C LEU A 402 -4.80 -7.35 27.31
N ILE A 403 -4.73 -7.73 28.58
CA ILE A 403 -3.48 -8.10 29.25
C ILE A 403 -3.54 -9.59 29.60
N ILE A 404 -2.63 -10.36 29.03
CA ILE A 404 -2.42 -11.78 29.35
C ILE A 404 -1.17 -11.89 30.25
N GLY A 405 -1.41 -11.96 31.55
CA GLY A 405 -0.39 -12.27 32.56
C GLY A 405 0.00 -13.74 32.59
N SER A 406 -0.92 -14.62 32.16
CA SER A 406 -0.75 -16.07 32.16
C SER A 406 0.31 -16.59 31.19
N PRO A 407 1.01 -17.70 31.50
CA PRO A 407 1.71 -18.47 30.47
C PRO A 407 0.76 -18.84 29.32
N LEU A 408 1.23 -18.75 28.09
CA LEU A 408 0.46 -19.02 26.88
C LEU A 408 1.11 -20.16 26.11
N ASN A 409 0.36 -21.22 25.83
CA ASN A 409 0.79 -22.31 24.96
C ASN A 409 -0.01 -22.21 23.66
N VAL A 410 0.65 -21.85 22.56
CA VAL A 410 -0.01 -21.67 21.25
C VAL A 410 -0.32 -23.00 20.54
N GLY A 411 -0.01 -24.13 21.18
CA GLY A 411 -0.24 -25.46 20.61
C GLY A 411 0.87 -25.89 19.65
N THR A 412 0.63 -26.98 18.93
CA THR A 412 1.64 -27.61 18.05
C THR A 412 1.34 -27.51 16.57
N LEU A 413 0.09 -27.26 16.19
CA LEU A 413 -0.39 -27.26 14.81
C LEU A 413 -1.24 -26.01 14.54
N GLY A 414 -1.25 -25.58 13.28
CA GLY A 414 -2.02 -24.43 12.82
C GLY A 414 -1.40 -23.09 13.23
N THR A 415 -2.27 -22.10 13.42
CA THR A 415 -1.90 -20.72 13.71
C THR A 415 -2.73 -20.20 14.89
N ALA A 416 -2.06 -19.68 15.91
CA ALA A 416 -2.67 -18.87 16.95
C ALA A 416 -2.76 -17.41 16.48
N THR A 417 -3.93 -16.80 16.59
CA THR A 417 -4.14 -15.43 16.11
C THR A 417 -4.17 -14.47 17.28
N LEU A 418 -3.35 -13.43 17.22
CA LEU A 418 -3.30 -12.31 18.16
C LEU A 418 -3.75 -11.07 17.39
N ARG A 419 -4.85 -10.43 17.80
CA ARG A 419 -5.48 -9.40 16.97
C ARG A 419 -6.14 -8.28 17.79
N GLY A 420 -6.77 -7.34 17.08
CA GLY A 420 -7.47 -6.21 17.66
C GLY A 420 -6.84 -4.87 17.28
N ILE A 421 -7.63 -3.80 17.41
CA ILE A 421 -7.18 -2.42 17.18
C ILE A 421 -6.58 -1.78 18.43
N ALA A 422 -6.80 -2.35 19.61
CA ALA A 422 -6.21 -1.90 20.86
C ALA A 422 -4.93 -2.68 21.19
N THR A 423 -4.23 -2.23 22.23
CA THR A 423 -2.98 -2.85 22.68
C THR A 423 -3.24 -4.22 23.31
N LEU A 424 -2.59 -5.25 22.78
CA LEU A 424 -2.49 -6.58 23.39
C LEU A 424 -1.14 -6.72 24.10
N THR A 425 -1.16 -7.04 25.39
CA THR A 425 0.06 -7.23 26.19
C THR A 425 0.15 -8.66 26.68
N ILE A 426 1.23 -9.37 26.34
CA ILE A 426 1.53 -10.71 26.83
C ILE A 426 2.75 -10.66 27.75
N ASN A 427 2.50 -10.85 29.05
CA ASN A 427 3.54 -10.87 30.08
C ASN A 427 3.98 -12.29 30.47
N GLY A 428 3.09 -13.28 30.29
CA GLY A 428 3.44 -14.67 30.53
C GLY A 428 4.32 -15.25 29.43
N GLN A 429 4.97 -16.38 29.75
CA GLN A 429 5.82 -17.10 28.80
C GLN A 429 4.97 -17.69 27.67
N VAL A 430 5.35 -17.40 26.42
CA VAL A 430 4.75 -17.99 25.21
C VAL A 430 5.55 -19.22 24.77
N SER A 431 4.85 -20.33 24.57
CA SER A 431 5.40 -21.65 24.25
C SER A 431 4.59 -22.37 23.16
N GLY A 432 5.15 -23.41 22.56
CA GLY A 432 4.49 -24.21 21.50
C GLY A 432 5.20 -24.15 20.15
N SER A 433 4.71 -24.91 19.17
CA SER A 433 5.28 -24.97 17.81
C SER A 433 4.35 -24.47 16.71
N ALA A 434 3.09 -24.14 17.04
CA ALA A 434 2.18 -23.49 16.10
C ALA A 434 2.71 -22.11 15.67
N ASN A 435 2.26 -21.65 14.50
CA ASN A 435 2.53 -20.30 14.05
C ASN A 435 1.75 -19.29 14.90
N ILE A 436 2.23 -18.06 14.94
CA ILE A 436 1.59 -16.94 15.62
C ILE A 436 1.39 -15.83 14.60
N ASP A 437 0.14 -15.46 14.34
CA ASP A 437 -0.19 -14.33 13.49
C ASP A 437 -0.61 -13.14 14.34
N LYS A 438 0.12 -12.03 14.22
CA LYS A 438 -0.34 -10.71 14.69
C LYS A 438 -1.11 -10.03 13.56
N ARG A 439 -2.39 -9.74 13.78
CA ARG A 439 -3.30 -9.08 12.81
C ARG A 439 -3.88 -7.78 13.38
N ASP A 440 -4.53 -7.02 12.50
CA ASP A 440 -5.16 -5.72 12.76
C ASP A 440 -4.18 -4.63 13.24
N GLY A 441 -4.66 -3.39 13.34
CA GLY A 441 -3.81 -2.21 13.54
C GLY A 441 -3.23 -2.02 14.94
N GLY A 442 -3.68 -2.76 15.96
CA GLY A 442 -3.25 -2.58 17.35
C GLY A 442 -1.81 -3.01 17.62
N ASP A 443 -1.28 -2.61 18.77
CA ASP A 443 0.08 -2.96 19.20
C ASP A 443 0.10 -4.31 19.93
N LEU A 444 1.15 -5.10 19.73
CA LEU A 444 1.43 -6.32 20.48
C LEU A 444 2.72 -6.16 21.28
N HIS A 445 2.64 -6.28 22.60
CA HIS A 445 3.79 -6.30 23.50
C HIS A 445 4.10 -7.72 23.97
N LEU A 446 5.27 -8.24 23.58
CA LEU A 446 5.81 -9.50 24.08
C LEU A 446 6.88 -9.21 25.14
N ASN A 447 6.50 -9.22 26.41
CA ASN A 447 7.37 -8.72 27.47
C ASN A 447 8.23 -9.80 28.13
N ASN A 448 7.91 -11.07 27.94
CA ASN A 448 8.62 -12.17 28.58
C ASN A 448 9.88 -12.57 27.80
N ALA A 449 11.06 -12.40 28.41
CA ALA A 449 12.33 -12.72 27.78
C ALA A 449 12.62 -14.23 27.63
N SER A 450 11.75 -15.10 28.17
CA SER A 450 11.93 -16.55 28.16
C SER A 450 10.97 -17.27 27.21
N ASN A 451 10.34 -16.57 26.25
CA ASN A 451 9.47 -17.24 25.27
C ASN A 451 10.27 -18.29 24.50
N ASN A 452 9.68 -19.48 24.33
CA ASN A 452 10.33 -20.64 23.73
C ASN A 452 9.53 -21.25 22.57
N PHE A 453 8.54 -20.51 22.03
CA PHE A 453 7.82 -20.96 20.86
C PHE A 453 8.76 -21.10 19.64
N THR A 454 8.50 -22.10 18.80
CA THR A 454 9.36 -22.43 17.64
C THR A 454 8.69 -22.17 16.29
N GLY A 455 7.38 -21.91 16.27
CA GLY A 455 6.66 -21.55 15.04
C GLY A 455 7.07 -20.18 14.50
N THR A 456 6.49 -19.81 13.35
CA THR A 456 6.72 -18.49 12.77
C THR A 456 5.85 -17.45 13.46
N LEU A 457 6.45 -16.37 13.97
CA LEU A 457 5.72 -15.17 14.39
C LEU A 457 5.62 -14.20 13.22
N THR A 458 4.43 -14.04 12.65
CA THR A 458 4.16 -13.15 11.52
C THR A 458 3.43 -11.91 11.97
N ALA A 459 4.03 -10.73 11.79
CA ALA A 459 3.35 -9.45 11.88
C ALA A 459 2.68 -9.15 10.53
N TRP A 460 1.39 -9.44 10.41
CA TRP A 460 0.61 -9.06 9.24
C TRP A 460 0.26 -7.58 9.30
N ASP A 461 -0.22 -7.10 10.45
CA ASP A 461 -0.62 -5.70 10.66
C ASP A 461 -0.32 -5.22 12.08
N GLY A 462 -0.24 -3.90 12.25
CA GLY A 462 0.13 -3.26 13.52
C GLY A 462 1.60 -3.46 13.89
N VAL A 463 1.95 -3.19 15.15
CA VAL A 463 3.35 -3.21 15.61
C VAL A 463 3.59 -4.27 16.67
N VAL A 464 4.64 -5.07 16.50
CA VAL A 464 5.15 -5.97 17.53
C VAL A 464 6.34 -5.32 18.23
N PHE A 465 6.20 -5.09 19.54
CA PHE A 465 7.25 -4.55 20.40
C PHE A 465 8.02 -5.67 21.09
N ALA A 466 9.36 -5.62 21.00
CA ALA A 466 10.24 -6.52 21.74
C ALA A 466 11.52 -5.81 22.17
N SER A 467 11.87 -5.99 23.45
CA SER A 467 13.10 -5.46 24.08
C SER A 467 14.12 -6.54 24.44
N SER A 468 13.86 -7.80 24.08
CA SER A 468 14.81 -8.90 24.22
C SER A 468 14.66 -9.91 23.07
N ALA A 469 15.73 -10.64 22.77
CA ALA A 469 15.70 -11.63 21.69
C ALA A 469 14.80 -12.82 22.03
N GLY A 470 14.77 -13.20 23.32
CA GLY A 470 13.93 -14.27 23.81
C GLY A 470 12.44 -13.91 23.84
N ALA A 471 12.06 -12.63 23.84
CA ALA A 471 10.67 -12.23 23.64
C ALA A 471 10.10 -12.69 22.29
N LEU A 472 10.96 -12.83 21.27
CA LEU A 472 10.59 -13.26 19.93
C LEU A 472 10.68 -14.80 19.74
N GLY A 473 10.71 -15.56 20.83
CA GLY A 473 10.68 -17.03 20.82
C GLY A 473 12.05 -17.69 20.72
N ALA A 474 12.07 -19.01 20.49
CA ALA A 474 13.28 -19.81 20.39
C ALA A 474 14.16 -19.42 19.20
N THR A 475 15.47 -19.66 19.29
CA THR A 475 16.44 -19.36 18.23
C THR A 475 16.20 -20.15 16.93
N SER A 476 15.55 -21.31 17.02
CA SER A 476 15.14 -22.13 15.88
C SER A 476 13.89 -21.59 15.16
N GLY A 477 13.16 -20.65 15.77
CA GLY A 477 11.96 -20.05 15.19
C GLY A 477 12.27 -19.06 14.06
N THR A 478 11.22 -18.55 13.43
CA THR A 478 11.30 -17.52 12.38
C THR A 478 10.42 -16.33 12.78
N ILE A 479 10.83 -15.11 12.44
CA ILE A 479 9.91 -13.96 12.46
C ILE A 479 9.69 -13.46 11.04
N ALA A 480 8.48 -12.98 10.77
CA ALA A 480 8.08 -12.56 9.45
C ALA A 480 7.21 -11.31 9.47
N THR A 481 7.25 -10.50 8.41
CA THR A 481 6.25 -9.45 8.16
C THR A 481 5.42 -9.79 6.94
N GLY A 482 4.12 -9.46 6.95
CA GLY A 482 3.24 -9.60 5.79
C GLY A 482 3.69 -8.71 4.61
N GLY A 483 3.45 -9.17 3.38
CA GLY A 483 3.65 -8.42 2.13
C GLY A 483 2.35 -7.86 1.54
N GLY A 484 2.37 -7.27 0.34
CA GLY A 484 1.15 -6.72 -0.26
C GLY A 484 0.70 -5.42 0.41
N LEU A 485 -0.59 -5.34 0.74
CA LEU A 485 -1.19 -4.18 1.43
C LEU A 485 -1.02 -4.22 2.95
N HIS A 486 -0.46 -5.30 3.48
CA HIS A 486 -0.21 -5.45 4.91
C HIS A 486 0.76 -4.40 5.45
N THR A 487 0.67 -4.10 6.74
CA THR A 487 1.41 -3.02 7.42
C THR A 487 2.26 -3.47 8.61
N GLY A 488 2.31 -4.77 8.89
CA GLY A 488 2.88 -5.32 10.12
C GLY A 488 4.37 -5.03 10.30
N GLN A 489 4.75 -4.58 11.49
CA GLN A 489 6.09 -4.07 11.79
C GLN A 489 6.66 -4.70 13.07
N PHE A 490 7.98 -4.87 13.14
CA PHE A 490 8.68 -5.07 14.41
C PHE A 490 9.39 -3.80 14.86
N ASN A 491 9.06 -3.32 16.06
CA ASN A 491 9.77 -2.23 16.71
C ASN A 491 10.64 -2.80 17.84
N LEU A 492 11.95 -2.72 17.65
CA LEU A 492 12.95 -3.43 18.42
C LEU A 492 13.86 -2.46 19.19
N SER A 493 14.16 -2.79 20.45
CA SER A 493 15.02 -1.96 21.28
C SER A 493 15.97 -2.79 22.14
N GLY A 494 17.28 -2.65 21.92
CA GLY A 494 18.29 -3.37 22.72
C GLY A 494 18.39 -4.87 22.42
N VAL A 495 18.11 -5.28 21.17
CA VAL A 495 17.92 -6.70 20.80
C VAL A 495 18.96 -7.17 19.78
N SER A 496 19.50 -8.38 19.97
CA SER A 496 20.29 -9.10 18.97
C SER A 496 19.57 -10.35 18.48
N ILE A 497 19.24 -10.41 17.20
CA ILE A 497 18.43 -11.47 16.59
C ILE A 497 19.29 -12.31 15.63
N ALA A 498 19.50 -13.58 15.97
CA ALA A 498 20.28 -14.52 15.15
C ALA A 498 19.42 -15.48 14.30
N LYS A 499 18.09 -15.40 14.42
CA LYS A 499 17.14 -16.26 13.70
C LYS A 499 16.75 -15.68 12.34
N ARG A 500 16.11 -16.50 11.50
CA ARG A 500 15.68 -16.09 10.15
C ARG A 500 14.60 -15.00 10.24
N LEU A 501 14.74 -13.98 9.39
CA LEU A 501 13.75 -12.94 9.14
C LEU A 501 13.21 -13.08 7.71
N ASN A 502 11.89 -13.20 7.58
CA ASN A 502 11.22 -13.15 6.29
C ASN A 502 10.49 -11.80 6.16
N LEU A 503 10.91 -10.95 5.25
CA LEU A 503 10.35 -9.61 5.09
C LEU A 503 9.43 -9.59 3.87
N GLY A 504 8.12 -9.54 4.08
CA GLY A 504 7.15 -9.38 3.01
C GLY A 504 7.30 -8.05 2.29
N ALA A 505 7.49 -8.11 0.96
CA ALA A 505 7.52 -6.94 0.11
C ALA A 505 6.13 -6.31 -0.01
N ARG A 506 6.05 -4.99 0.12
CA ARG A 506 4.81 -4.22 0.18
C ARG A 506 4.54 -3.45 -1.11
N VAL A 507 3.26 -3.21 -1.36
CA VAL A 507 2.76 -2.29 -2.38
C VAL A 507 2.68 -0.90 -1.75
N GLY A 508 3.08 0.13 -2.47
CA GLY A 508 2.95 1.51 -2.00
C GLY A 508 3.96 2.45 -2.64
N GLU A 509 3.95 3.68 -2.16
CA GLU A 509 4.93 4.71 -2.54
C GLU A 509 6.15 4.65 -1.62
N LEU A 510 7.31 5.00 -2.19
CA LEU A 510 8.60 4.95 -1.51
C LEU A 510 8.66 5.76 -0.20
N GLN A 511 7.90 6.86 -0.11
CA GLN A 511 7.87 7.76 1.06
C GLN A 511 6.83 7.38 2.12
N THR A 512 5.91 6.47 1.80
CA THR A 512 4.81 6.06 2.70
C THR A 512 4.85 4.58 3.05
N VAL A 513 5.83 3.84 2.55
CA VAL A 513 5.99 2.42 2.85
C VAL A 513 6.25 2.21 4.34
N VAL A 514 5.47 1.33 4.96
CA VAL A 514 5.63 1.01 6.37
C VAL A 514 6.90 0.15 6.57
N PRO A 515 7.80 0.53 7.51
CA PRO A 515 9.01 -0.24 7.77
C PRO A 515 8.67 -1.61 8.32
N SER A 516 9.30 -2.66 7.77
CA SER A 516 9.22 -4.01 8.34
C SER A 516 9.95 -4.09 9.67
N ILE A 517 11.07 -3.38 9.80
CA ILE A 517 11.86 -3.28 11.03
C ILE A 517 12.10 -1.82 11.38
N VAL A 518 11.87 -1.47 12.64
CA VAL A 518 12.26 -0.20 13.27
C VAL A 518 13.19 -0.51 14.44
N SER A 519 14.36 0.13 14.50
CA SER A 519 15.18 0.15 15.71
C SER A 519 14.88 1.40 16.55
N SER A 520 14.31 1.21 17.73
CA SER A 520 14.13 2.27 18.75
C SER A 520 15.21 2.25 19.83
N GLY A 521 16.05 1.22 19.84
CA GLY A 521 17.32 1.13 20.58
C GLY A 521 18.37 0.42 19.74
N ASN A 522 19.52 0.06 20.33
CA ASN A 522 20.55 -0.67 19.59
C ASN A 522 20.04 -2.05 19.16
N VAL A 523 20.06 -2.34 17.87
CA VAL A 523 19.58 -3.62 17.30
C VAL A 523 20.64 -4.25 16.42
N THR A 524 20.85 -5.56 16.55
CA THR A 524 21.70 -6.35 15.66
C THR A 524 20.91 -7.50 15.04
N LEU A 525 20.91 -7.61 13.71
CA LEU A 525 20.28 -8.69 12.96
C LEU A 525 21.37 -9.53 12.29
N SER A 526 21.64 -10.72 12.81
CA SER A 526 22.71 -11.60 12.34
C SER A 526 22.22 -12.86 11.62
N GLY A 527 20.94 -13.21 11.77
CA GLY A 527 20.33 -14.29 10.99
C GLY A 527 20.11 -13.89 9.52
N PRO A 528 19.80 -14.83 8.62
CA PRO A 528 19.51 -14.53 7.23
C PRO A 528 18.22 -13.72 7.09
N LEU A 529 18.24 -12.70 6.23
CA LEU A 529 17.08 -11.86 5.88
C LEU A 529 16.66 -12.20 4.44
N SER A 530 15.47 -12.80 4.32
CA SER A 530 14.89 -13.18 3.03
C SER A 530 13.73 -12.24 2.71
N ILE A 531 13.75 -11.59 1.55
CA ILE A 531 12.59 -10.85 1.06
C ILE A 531 11.61 -11.84 0.42
N THR A 532 10.33 -11.74 0.77
CA THR A 532 9.26 -12.57 0.23
C THR A 532 8.28 -11.73 -0.60
N GLY A 533 7.51 -12.36 -1.49
CA GLY A 533 6.65 -11.67 -2.46
C GLY A 533 5.50 -10.87 -1.83
N GLY A 534 4.78 -10.15 -2.69
CA GLY A 534 3.60 -9.34 -2.32
C GLY A 534 3.64 -7.91 -2.83
N GLY A 535 4.81 -7.38 -3.18
CA GLY A 535 5.00 -6.02 -3.66
C GLY A 535 6.44 -5.76 -4.09
N THR A 536 6.84 -4.49 -4.19
CA THR A 536 8.15 -4.08 -4.72
C THR A 536 9.04 -3.37 -3.71
N LEU A 537 8.54 -3.07 -2.51
CA LEU A 537 9.26 -2.29 -1.50
C LEU A 537 9.44 -3.06 -0.19
N VAL A 538 10.62 -2.96 0.40
CA VAL A 538 10.86 -3.35 1.81
C VAL A 538 11.61 -2.22 2.49
N ALA A 539 11.12 -1.76 3.64
CA ALA A 539 11.72 -0.65 4.37
C ALA A 539 12.33 -1.08 5.71
N LEU A 540 13.52 -0.55 5.99
CA LEU A 540 14.23 -0.68 7.26
C LEU A 540 14.49 0.72 7.80
N GLN A 541 14.08 0.96 9.04
CA GLN A 541 14.17 2.28 9.66
C GLN A 541 15.07 2.25 10.90
N ALA A 542 16.17 2.99 10.83
CA ALA A 542 17.11 3.16 11.93
C ALA A 542 16.80 4.42 12.74
N ASN A 543 15.97 4.35 13.79
CA ASN A 543 15.80 5.50 14.71
C ASN A 543 16.86 5.51 15.82
N ALA A 544 17.48 4.35 16.05
CA ALA A 544 18.68 4.11 16.84
C ALA A 544 19.60 3.15 16.05
N PRO A 545 20.85 2.90 16.48
CA PRO A 545 21.78 2.05 15.73
C PRO A 545 21.18 0.69 15.30
N LEU A 546 21.10 0.46 13.99
CA LEU A 546 20.64 -0.81 13.40
C LEU A 546 21.79 -1.46 12.62
N THR A 547 22.28 -2.59 13.11
CA THR A 547 23.36 -3.35 12.47
C THR A 547 22.82 -4.63 11.87
N ILE A 548 23.12 -4.89 10.60
CA ILE A 548 22.69 -6.08 9.87
C ILE A 548 23.94 -6.80 9.37
N THR A 549 24.25 -7.94 10.01
CA THR A 549 25.40 -8.77 9.63
C THR A 549 24.97 -9.99 8.82
N GLY A 550 23.69 -10.36 8.86
CA GLY A 550 23.13 -11.41 8.02
C GLY A 550 22.97 -10.97 6.56
N ASN A 551 23.03 -11.92 5.64
CA ASN A 551 22.83 -11.65 4.22
C ASN A 551 21.37 -11.25 3.94
N LEU A 552 21.19 -10.24 3.07
CA LEU A 552 19.92 -9.84 2.49
C LEU A 552 19.79 -10.44 1.09
N THR A 553 18.74 -11.23 0.88
CA THR A 553 18.50 -11.91 -0.38
C THR A 553 17.08 -11.62 -0.88
N ASN A 554 16.96 -11.20 -2.14
CA ASN A 554 15.67 -11.18 -2.82
C ASN A 554 15.26 -12.63 -3.15
N ASN A 555 14.23 -13.14 -2.48
CA ASN A 555 13.70 -14.50 -2.70
C ASN A 555 12.25 -14.46 -3.17
N THR A 556 11.86 -13.40 -3.89
CA THR A 556 10.56 -13.33 -4.56
C THR A 556 10.50 -14.29 -5.75
N ALA A 557 9.28 -14.62 -6.19
CA ALA A 557 9.06 -15.42 -7.40
C ALA A 557 9.72 -14.74 -8.62
N SER A 558 10.11 -15.54 -9.62
CA SER A 558 10.96 -15.09 -10.73
C SER A 558 10.40 -13.86 -11.47
N GLY A 559 11.08 -12.71 -11.33
CA GLY A 559 10.84 -11.50 -12.13
C GLY A 559 10.68 -10.21 -11.33
N ASP A 560 10.30 -10.29 -10.05
CA ASP A 560 9.98 -9.09 -9.27
C ASP A 560 11.22 -8.34 -8.82
N SER A 561 11.35 -7.10 -9.26
CA SER A 561 12.39 -6.20 -8.79
C SER A 561 11.98 -5.58 -7.45
N ILE A 562 12.88 -5.68 -6.47
CA ILE A 562 12.69 -5.18 -5.10
C ILE A 562 13.56 -3.98 -4.87
N THR A 563 13.01 -2.96 -4.23
CA THR A 563 13.78 -1.84 -3.67
C THR A 563 13.80 -1.94 -2.15
N LEU A 564 15.02 -2.00 -1.59
CA LEU A 564 15.24 -1.81 -0.17
C LEU A 564 15.29 -0.32 0.15
N VAL A 565 14.34 0.13 0.96
CA VAL A 565 14.26 1.50 1.45
C VAL A 565 14.98 1.59 2.80
N LEU A 566 15.97 2.47 2.87
CA LEU A 566 16.78 2.75 4.05
C LEU A 566 16.37 4.12 4.64
N ASP A 567 15.82 4.10 5.84
CA ASP A 567 15.25 5.27 6.50
C ASP A 567 15.73 5.42 7.95
N GLY A 568 15.33 6.50 8.61
CA GLY A 568 15.56 6.78 10.02
C GLY A 568 16.50 7.95 10.27
N VAL A 569 16.43 8.46 11.50
CA VAL A 569 17.25 9.57 12.00
C VAL A 569 18.58 9.11 12.60
N GLY A 570 18.67 7.85 12.99
CA GLY A 570 19.88 7.21 13.50
C GLY A 570 20.68 6.52 12.39
N ASP A 571 21.79 5.90 12.80
CA ASP A 571 22.71 5.27 11.86
C ASP A 571 22.37 3.79 11.63
N GLY A 572 22.32 3.38 10.36
CA GLY A 572 22.21 1.99 9.94
C GLY A 572 23.53 1.45 9.38
N THR A 573 23.80 0.15 9.56
CA THR A 573 24.96 -0.54 8.96
C THR A 573 24.53 -1.89 8.42
N ILE A 574 24.85 -2.15 7.15
CA ILE A 574 24.68 -3.45 6.50
C ILE A 574 26.07 -3.98 6.14
N SER A 575 26.51 -4.99 6.89
CA SER A 575 27.77 -5.69 6.64
C SER A 575 27.57 -7.07 6.01
N GLY A 576 26.35 -7.60 6.04
CA GLY A 576 25.98 -8.78 5.25
C GLY A 576 25.91 -8.48 3.76
N ALA A 577 26.03 -9.50 2.91
CA ALA A 577 25.91 -9.35 1.46
C ALA A 577 24.46 -9.05 1.06
N ILE A 578 24.27 -8.12 0.12
CA ILE A 578 22.99 -7.85 -0.54
C ILE A 578 23.02 -8.50 -1.92
N SER A 579 22.03 -9.35 -2.22
CA SER A 579 22.00 -10.13 -3.47
C SER A 579 20.62 -10.17 -4.12
N ASN A 580 20.58 -10.23 -5.46
CA ASN A 580 19.35 -10.46 -6.25
C ASN A 580 18.69 -11.83 -5.97
N GLY A 581 19.36 -12.71 -5.21
CA GLY A 581 18.95 -14.11 -5.04
C GLY A 581 19.05 -14.91 -6.33
N THR A 582 18.20 -15.93 -6.45
CA THR A 582 18.18 -16.86 -7.61
C THR A 582 17.18 -16.44 -8.68
N GLY A 583 16.36 -15.41 -8.43
CA GLY A 583 15.39 -14.89 -9.38
C GLY A 583 16.02 -13.98 -10.44
N THR A 584 15.25 -13.61 -11.45
CA THR A 584 15.63 -12.63 -12.50
C THR A 584 15.37 -11.18 -12.09
N GLY A 585 14.67 -10.95 -10.98
CA GLY A 585 14.34 -9.62 -10.47
C GLY A 585 15.56 -8.89 -9.90
N GLN A 586 15.62 -7.58 -10.11
CA GLN A 586 16.72 -6.76 -9.61
C GLN A 586 16.48 -6.34 -8.16
N PHE A 587 17.54 -6.28 -7.37
CA PHE A 587 17.52 -5.72 -6.03
C PHE A 587 18.15 -4.32 -6.08
N GLY A 588 17.35 -3.27 -5.86
CA GLY A 588 17.78 -1.88 -5.76
C GLY A 588 17.80 -1.37 -4.32
N ILE A 589 18.46 -0.23 -4.11
CA ILE A 589 18.56 0.44 -2.81
C ILE A 589 18.07 1.87 -2.97
N THR A 590 17.22 2.33 -2.05
CA THR A 590 16.86 3.74 -1.96
C THR A 590 16.99 4.25 -0.54
N LYS A 591 17.73 5.34 -0.35
CA LYS A 591 17.99 5.98 0.93
C LYS A 591 17.16 7.25 1.04
N ILE A 592 16.30 7.35 2.06
CA ILE A 592 15.35 8.48 2.22
C ILE A 592 15.48 9.22 3.55
N GLY A 593 15.97 8.58 4.61
CA GLY A 593 16.06 9.20 5.93
C GLY A 593 17.22 10.19 6.07
N PRO A 594 17.22 11.06 7.09
CA PRO A 594 18.33 11.99 7.35
C PRO A 594 19.57 11.32 7.97
N GLY A 595 19.43 10.19 8.67
CA GLY A 595 20.53 9.45 9.30
C GLY A 595 21.49 8.80 8.30
N ALA A 596 22.68 8.38 8.72
CA ALA A 596 23.64 7.75 7.81
C ALA A 596 23.40 6.24 7.71
N TRP A 597 23.52 5.68 6.50
CA TRP A 597 23.53 4.23 6.31
C TRP A 597 24.86 3.78 5.71
N THR A 598 25.48 2.74 6.27
CA THR A 598 26.77 2.21 5.81
C THR A 598 26.59 0.86 5.15
N LEU A 599 27.09 0.70 3.92
CA LEU A 599 27.26 -0.60 3.26
C LEU A 599 28.73 -1.02 3.35
N SER A 600 29.01 -2.22 3.84
CA SER A 600 30.40 -2.65 4.07
C SER A 600 30.80 -4.04 3.58
N SER A 601 29.93 -4.71 2.82
CA SER A 601 30.22 -6.03 2.24
C SER A 601 30.83 -5.91 0.84
N PHE A 602 31.87 -6.71 0.56
CA PHE A 602 32.45 -6.87 -0.78
C PHE A 602 31.74 -7.95 -1.62
N ALA A 603 30.84 -8.71 -1.01
CA ALA A 603 30.12 -9.81 -1.64
C ALA A 603 28.74 -9.39 -2.17
N ASN A 604 28.49 -8.09 -2.29
CA ASN A 604 27.25 -7.57 -2.87
C ASN A 604 27.16 -7.93 -4.35
N THR A 605 26.01 -8.49 -4.76
CA THR A 605 25.74 -8.89 -6.14
C THR A 605 24.44 -8.29 -6.70
N PHE A 606 23.83 -7.37 -5.95
CA PHE A 606 22.60 -6.70 -6.37
C PHE A 606 22.84 -5.83 -7.61
N THR A 607 21.87 -5.79 -8.55
CA THR A 607 22.04 -5.07 -9.84
C THR A 607 21.01 -3.97 -10.05
N GLY A 608 20.11 -3.74 -9.10
CA GLY A 608 19.14 -2.64 -9.19
C GLY A 608 19.79 -1.28 -8.88
N PRO A 609 19.08 -0.19 -9.18
CA PRO A 609 19.61 1.17 -8.98
C PRO A 609 19.86 1.48 -7.51
N THR A 610 20.78 2.40 -7.26
CA THR A 610 21.03 2.99 -5.94
C THR A 610 20.63 4.46 -5.95
N ASN A 611 19.56 4.81 -5.25
CA ASN A 611 19.05 6.17 -5.16
C ASN A 611 19.30 6.74 -3.77
N ILE A 612 19.92 7.90 -3.67
CA ILE A 612 20.16 8.60 -2.41
C ILE A 612 19.36 9.90 -2.45
N LEU A 613 18.18 9.86 -1.84
CA LEU A 613 17.23 10.97 -1.86
C LEU A 613 17.50 11.97 -0.73
N ALA A 614 18.00 11.50 0.41
CA ALA A 614 18.42 12.36 1.52
C ALA A 614 19.45 11.67 2.44
N GLY A 615 20.07 12.47 3.31
CA GLY A 615 21.07 11.98 4.28
C GLY A 615 22.33 11.47 3.60
N THR A 616 23.02 10.53 4.24
CA THR A 616 24.28 9.97 3.74
C THR A 616 24.19 8.46 3.54
N LEU A 617 24.58 7.98 2.36
CA LEU A 617 24.92 6.57 2.13
C LEU A 617 26.45 6.44 2.11
N LYS A 618 27.00 5.74 3.10
CA LYS A 618 28.42 5.46 3.24
C LYS A 618 28.76 4.12 2.63
N VAL A 619 29.88 4.06 1.95
CA VAL A 619 30.43 2.83 1.39
C VAL A 619 31.80 2.61 2.04
N ARG A 620 31.97 1.52 2.78
CA ARG A 620 33.19 1.25 3.55
C ARG A 620 33.75 -0.14 3.22
N ASN A 621 35.08 -0.26 3.25
CA ASN A 621 35.83 -1.51 3.25
C ASN A 621 35.96 -2.25 1.88
N ALA A 622 37.09 -2.08 1.20
CA ALA A 622 37.60 -3.05 0.22
C ALA A 622 39.15 -3.00 0.16
N PRO A 623 39.86 -4.14 0.01
CA PRO A 623 41.28 -4.17 -0.32
C PRO A 623 41.57 -3.85 -1.80
N LEU A 624 40.56 -3.44 -2.58
CA LEU A 624 40.62 -3.09 -4.00
C LEU A 624 39.75 -1.85 -4.27
N PRO A 625 40.09 -1.00 -5.26
CA PRO A 625 39.41 0.28 -5.52
C PRO A 625 38.01 0.18 -6.15
N SER A 626 37.44 -1.02 -6.32
CA SER A 626 36.16 -1.23 -7.01
C SER A 626 34.92 -0.99 -6.13
N SER A 627 33.91 -0.32 -6.70
CA SER A 627 32.61 -0.09 -6.06
C SER A 627 31.94 -1.38 -5.57
N PRO A 628 31.43 -1.46 -4.33
CA PRO A 628 30.57 -2.56 -3.84
C PRO A 628 29.08 -2.35 -4.20
N VAL A 629 28.76 -1.29 -4.94
CA VAL A 629 27.47 -1.09 -5.62
C VAL A 629 27.61 -1.67 -7.03
N SER A 630 26.85 -2.72 -7.36
CA SER A 630 27.04 -3.44 -8.62
C SER A 630 26.31 -2.76 -9.80
N ARG A 631 26.98 -2.79 -10.97
CA ARG A 631 26.54 -2.43 -12.35
C ARG A 631 25.15 -1.81 -12.51
N SER A 632 24.97 -0.57 -12.04
CA SER A 632 23.69 0.14 -12.08
C SER A 632 23.86 1.66 -12.09
N THR A 633 22.74 2.40 -12.05
CA THR A 633 22.77 3.86 -11.84
C THR A 633 22.87 4.17 -10.34
N ILE A 634 23.78 5.07 -9.98
CA ILE A 634 23.82 5.75 -8.68
C ILE A 634 23.26 7.16 -8.86
N THR A 635 22.14 7.44 -8.21
CA THR A 635 21.53 8.78 -8.19
C THR A 635 21.79 9.43 -6.83
N VAL A 636 22.39 10.61 -6.81
CA VAL A 636 22.60 11.42 -5.59
C VAL A 636 21.82 12.71 -5.73
N ASN A 637 20.68 12.81 -5.04
CA ASN A 637 19.81 13.99 -5.14
C ASN A 637 20.40 15.19 -4.41
N SER A 638 19.92 16.38 -4.76
CA SER A 638 20.25 17.62 -4.07
C SER A 638 20.09 17.49 -2.55
N GLY A 639 21.14 17.85 -1.81
CA GLY A 639 21.18 17.75 -0.34
C GLY A 639 21.50 16.36 0.21
N ALA A 640 21.60 15.33 -0.64
CA ALA A 640 22.05 14.00 -0.26
C ALA A 640 23.56 13.80 -0.45
N THR A 641 24.14 12.79 0.20
CA THR A 641 25.57 12.49 0.13
C THR A 641 25.84 11.00 -0.13
N LEU A 642 26.65 10.71 -1.13
CA LEU A 642 27.37 9.45 -1.27
C LEU A 642 28.75 9.61 -0.63
N ASP A 643 29.03 8.91 0.46
CA ASP A 643 30.32 8.96 1.14
C ASP A 643 31.16 7.72 0.80
N VAL A 644 32.16 7.92 -0.04
CA VAL A 644 33.15 6.94 -0.47
C VAL A 644 34.55 7.26 0.07
N SER A 645 34.67 8.20 1.01
CA SER A 645 35.95 8.70 1.52
C SER A 645 36.81 7.63 2.21
N ALA A 646 36.20 6.52 2.62
CA ALA A 646 36.88 5.37 3.18
C ALA A 646 37.55 4.47 2.12
N ILE A 647 37.30 4.70 0.83
CA ILE A 647 37.85 3.94 -0.30
C ILE A 647 38.86 4.84 -1.04
N PRO A 648 40.17 4.49 -1.04
CA PRO A 648 41.16 5.25 -1.77
C PRO A 648 40.90 5.17 -3.28
N GLY A 649 40.42 6.27 -3.87
CA GLY A 649 40.10 6.34 -5.30
C GLY A 649 38.96 5.40 -5.68
N TYR A 650 37.73 5.74 -5.29
CA TYR A 650 36.55 4.95 -5.63
C TYR A 650 36.34 4.89 -7.14
N GLU A 651 36.36 3.70 -7.72
CA GLU A 651 36.18 3.48 -9.16
C GLU A 651 34.72 3.19 -9.49
N LEU A 652 34.18 3.94 -10.46
CA LEU A 652 32.93 3.56 -11.14
C LEU A 652 33.16 2.27 -11.94
N GLN A 653 32.25 1.31 -11.79
CA GLN A 653 32.32 0.05 -12.52
C GLN A 653 31.96 0.23 -14.00
N SER A 654 32.36 -0.75 -14.80
CA SER A 654 31.99 -0.85 -16.21
C SER A 654 30.47 -0.74 -16.45
N GLY A 655 30.05 0.28 -17.20
CA GLY A 655 28.65 0.58 -17.51
C GLY A 655 27.89 1.35 -16.42
N GLN A 656 28.57 1.78 -15.35
CA GLN A 656 27.94 2.47 -14.22
C GLN A 656 27.70 3.94 -14.56
N THR A 657 26.54 4.47 -14.14
CA THR A 657 26.23 5.90 -14.26
C THR A 657 26.13 6.52 -12.88
N LEU A 658 26.93 7.54 -12.59
CA LEU A 658 26.72 8.44 -11.46
C LEU A 658 25.90 9.63 -11.95
N ARG A 659 24.80 9.96 -11.27
CA ARG A 659 23.95 11.09 -11.64
C ARG A 659 23.43 11.90 -10.46
N GLY A 660 22.96 13.11 -10.73
CA GLY A 660 22.24 13.94 -9.78
C GLY A 660 22.92 15.28 -9.47
N SER A 661 22.51 15.87 -8.36
CA SER A 661 22.91 17.22 -7.91
C SER A 661 23.29 17.26 -6.43
N GLY A 662 23.66 16.10 -5.87
CA GLY A 662 24.10 15.95 -4.49
C GLY A 662 25.62 16.05 -4.34
N THR A 663 26.12 15.48 -3.24
CA THR A 663 27.55 15.44 -2.91
C THR A 663 28.10 14.02 -2.96
N VAL A 664 29.25 13.83 -3.58
CA VAL A 664 30.11 12.67 -3.42
C VAL A 664 31.28 13.09 -2.52
N LEU A 665 31.38 12.48 -1.34
CA LEU A 665 32.47 12.73 -0.40
C LEU A 665 33.56 11.66 -0.60
N GLY A 666 34.77 12.07 -0.98
CA GLY A 666 35.88 11.18 -1.34
C GLY A 666 36.30 11.32 -2.81
N SER A 667 37.49 10.78 -3.13
CA SER A 667 38.03 10.82 -4.50
C SER A 667 37.38 9.76 -5.40
N LEU A 668 37.13 10.13 -6.66
CA LEU A 668 36.38 9.37 -7.66
C LEU A 668 37.22 9.16 -8.93
N THR A 669 37.17 7.95 -9.49
CA THR A 669 37.69 7.61 -10.81
C THR A 669 36.55 7.09 -11.69
N ALA A 670 36.36 7.71 -12.86
CA ALA A 670 35.41 7.25 -13.87
C ALA A 670 36.16 6.78 -15.11
N TYR A 671 35.85 5.57 -15.58
CA TYR A 671 36.42 5.00 -16.82
C TYR A 671 35.57 5.37 -18.05
N ASP A 672 36.09 5.06 -19.22
CA ASP A 672 35.50 5.34 -20.54
C ASP A 672 34.20 4.61 -20.83
N ASP A 673 33.84 3.59 -20.06
CA ASP A 673 32.56 2.90 -20.11
C ASP A 673 31.59 3.31 -18.98
N SER A 674 31.97 4.31 -18.18
CA SER A 674 31.13 4.94 -17.16
C SER A 674 30.55 6.26 -17.66
N ALA A 675 29.54 6.77 -16.95
CA ALA A 675 28.99 8.10 -17.23
C ALA A 675 28.80 8.91 -15.95
N ILE A 676 29.09 10.21 -16.02
CA ILE A 676 28.67 11.18 -15.01
C ILE A 676 27.61 12.10 -15.65
N VAL A 677 26.44 12.18 -15.04
CA VAL A 677 25.33 13.01 -15.49
C VAL A 677 25.02 14.04 -14.40
N ILE A 678 25.20 15.30 -14.71
CA ILE A 678 24.91 16.38 -13.76
C ILE A 678 23.42 16.70 -13.86
N GLY A 679 22.77 17.00 -12.73
CA GLY A 679 21.32 17.27 -12.68
C GLY A 679 20.46 16.02 -12.48
N ASP A 680 19.17 16.22 -12.19
CA ASP A 680 18.19 15.16 -11.92
C ASP A 680 17.00 15.24 -12.90
N ASP A 681 16.87 14.24 -13.78
CA ASP A 681 15.80 14.16 -14.79
C ASP A 681 14.43 13.74 -14.20
N THR A 682 14.40 13.22 -12.97
CA THR A 682 13.20 12.57 -12.41
C THR A 682 12.13 13.53 -11.90
N LEU A 683 12.48 14.80 -11.62
CA LEU A 683 11.56 15.83 -11.11
C LEU A 683 11.26 16.96 -12.11
N GLY A 684 11.66 16.79 -13.37
CA GLY A 684 11.53 17.86 -14.38
C GLY A 684 12.46 19.05 -14.15
N ASN A 685 13.39 18.97 -13.18
CA ASN A 685 14.41 19.97 -12.92
C ASN A 685 15.78 19.51 -13.44
N ARG A 686 15.97 19.71 -14.74
CA ARG A 686 17.13 19.26 -15.51
C ARG A 686 18.47 19.82 -15.02
N ILE A 687 18.46 20.99 -14.39
CA ILE A 687 19.68 21.70 -13.99
C ILE A 687 20.05 21.42 -12.53
N GLY A 688 21.32 21.16 -12.25
CA GLY A 688 21.84 21.01 -10.90
C GLY A 688 23.36 21.19 -10.75
N THR A 689 23.83 21.08 -9.52
CA THR A 689 25.27 21.08 -9.21
C THR A 689 25.65 19.77 -8.55
N LEU A 690 26.50 18.97 -9.19
CA LEU A 690 27.07 17.77 -8.60
C LEU A 690 28.41 18.13 -7.95
N SER A 691 28.57 17.87 -6.65
CA SER A 691 29.83 18.16 -5.94
C SER A 691 30.62 16.89 -5.66
N VAL A 692 31.90 16.86 -6.04
CA VAL A 692 32.88 15.84 -5.65
C VAL A 692 33.85 16.48 -4.66
N GLN A 693 33.72 16.11 -3.38
CA GLN A 693 34.60 16.54 -2.29
C GLN A 693 35.83 15.63 -2.17
N GLY A 694 36.67 15.69 -3.19
CA GLY A 694 37.87 14.87 -3.37
C GLY A 694 38.51 15.15 -4.72
N ASP A 695 39.46 14.31 -5.12
CA ASP A 695 40.02 14.32 -6.47
C ASP A 695 39.06 13.63 -7.45
N LEU A 696 39.02 14.09 -8.70
CA LEU A 696 38.26 13.46 -9.78
C LEU A 696 39.20 13.08 -10.93
N THR A 697 39.19 11.81 -11.31
CA THR A 697 39.91 11.33 -12.50
C THR A 697 38.91 10.81 -13.54
N ILE A 698 38.98 11.34 -14.76
CA ILE A 698 38.29 10.80 -15.93
C ILE A 698 39.33 10.08 -16.79
N TRP A 699 39.21 8.77 -16.88
CA TRP A 699 40.22 7.89 -17.46
C TRP A 699 39.73 7.29 -18.78
N ASN A 700 40.39 7.62 -19.90
CA ASN A 700 40.02 7.16 -21.24
C ASN A 700 41.07 6.22 -21.86
N ALA A 701 41.33 5.04 -21.27
CA ALA A 701 42.41 4.15 -21.70
C ALA A 701 42.01 2.94 -22.56
N PHE A 702 40.74 2.56 -22.62
CA PHE A 702 40.32 1.25 -23.13
C PHE A 702 39.42 1.30 -24.39
N ALA A 703 39.11 2.47 -24.94
CA ALA A 703 38.07 2.63 -25.96
C ALA A 703 38.37 2.03 -27.35
N PRO A 704 37.45 1.20 -27.92
CA PRO A 704 36.92 1.42 -29.25
C PRO A 704 35.81 2.49 -29.19
N ALA A 705 35.64 3.24 -30.29
CA ALA A 705 34.89 4.50 -30.42
C ALA A 705 33.38 4.51 -30.08
N THR A 706 32.84 3.52 -29.37
CA THR A 706 31.42 3.43 -29.02
C THR A 706 31.22 2.68 -27.69
N ALA A 707 31.22 3.42 -26.57
CA ALA A 707 30.18 3.41 -25.51
C ALA A 707 30.73 3.82 -24.12
N GLY A 708 30.30 5.00 -23.64
CA GLY A 708 30.39 5.48 -22.26
C GLY A 708 30.55 7.01 -22.20
N ASN A 709 29.42 7.69 -22.00
CA ASN A 709 29.25 9.14 -22.15
C ASN A 709 29.88 9.90 -20.96
N ASN A 710 31.18 10.15 -21.02
CA ASN A 710 32.02 10.63 -19.90
C ASN A 710 31.39 11.72 -19.02
N LEU A 711 30.90 12.82 -19.60
CA LEU A 711 30.30 13.92 -18.85
C LEU A 711 29.08 14.46 -19.59
N ASN A 712 27.94 14.61 -18.91
CA ASN A 712 26.68 15.08 -19.49
C ASN A 712 26.19 16.31 -18.73
N PHE A 713 25.90 17.38 -19.47
CA PHE A 713 25.48 18.68 -18.96
C PHE A 713 24.23 19.18 -19.68
N ASP A 714 23.25 19.61 -18.90
CA ASP A 714 22.10 20.40 -19.30
C ASP A 714 22.42 21.90 -19.12
N LEU A 715 22.39 22.65 -20.24
CA LEU A 715 22.72 24.09 -20.26
C LEU A 715 21.55 24.91 -20.80
N SER A 716 21.23 26.01 -20.14
CA SER A 716 20.23 26.98 -20.60
C SER A 716 20.80 27.91 -21.69
N ALA A 717 19.94 28.74 -22.29
CA ALA A 717 20.34 29.80 -23.21
C ALA A 717 21.10 30.96 -22.52
N THR A 718 21.36 30.89 -21.21
CA THR A 718 22.00 31.96 -20.43
C THR A 718 23.46 31.63 -20.05
N PRO A 719 24.45 32.02 -20.89
CA PRO A 719 25.85 31.83 -20.57
C PRO A 719 26.33 32.79 -19.47
N ASN A 720 27.52 32.51 -18.94
CA ASN A 720 28.26 33.28 -17.93
C ASN A 720 27.66 33.24 -16.51
N VAL A 721 26.64 32.41 -16.28
CA VAL A 721 26.14 32.06 -14.94
C VAL A 721 26.74 30.71 -14.54
N VAL A 722 27.54 30.72 -13.48
CA VAL A 722 28.20 29.51 -12.94
C VAL A 722 27.22 28.79 -12.02
N GLY A 723 26.72 27.63 -12.45
CA GLY A 723 25.78 26.84 -11.65
C GLY A 723 24.48 27.61 -11.33
N ALA A 724 24.15 27.68 -10.03
CA ALA A 724 23.04 28.46 -9.47
C ALA A 724 21.63 28.03 -9.92
N GLY A 725 21.46 26.77 -10.32
CA GLY A 725 20.18 26.28 -10.86
C GLY A 725 19.87 26.82 -12.27
N VAL A 726 20.85 27.45 -12.93
CA VAL A 726 20.71 28.02 -14.28
C VAL A 726 21.44 27.19 -15.34
N ASN A 727 22.61 26.66 -15.01
CA ASN A 727 23.35 25.71 -15.84
C ASN A 727 23.88 24.59 -14.95
N ASP A 728 24.06 23.41 -15.54
CA ASP A 728 24.74 22.34 -14.83
C ASP A 728 26.17 22.74 -14.45
N LEU A 729 26.58 22.30 -13.26
CA LEU A 729 27.92 22.51 -12.75
C LEU A 729 28.44 21.24 -12.07
N LEU A 730 29.62 20.78 -12.49
CA LEU A 730 30.40 19.80 -11.74
C LEU A 730 31.42 20.55 -10.87
N GLN A 731 31.32 20.40 -9.55
CA GLN A 731 32.22 21.08 -8.62
C GLN A 731 33.14 20.07 -7.95
N VAL A 732 34.44 20.13 -8.26
CA VAL A 732 35.47 19.25 -7.69
C VAL A 732 36.27 20.06 -6.66
N SER A 733 36.32 19.63 -5.41
CA SER A 733 37.10 20.36 -4.40
C SER A 733 38.61 20.07 -4.47
N GLY A 734 38.99 18.93 -5.05
CA GLY A 734 40.37 18.49 -5.23
C GLY A 734 40.90 18.71 -6.65
N THR A 735 41.86 17.88 -7.03
CA THR A 735 42.49 17.90 -8.35
C THR A 735 41.59 17.21 -9.37
N LEU A 736 41.41 17.84 -10.54
CA LEU A 736 40.79 17.23 -11.70
C LEU A 736 41.87 16.68 -12.64
N THR A 737 41.79 15.41 -12.97
CA THR A 737 42.64 14.75 -13.96
C THR A 737 41.78 14.28 -15.13
N LEU A 738 42.15 14.71 -16.34
CA LEU A 738 41.52 14.28 -17.60
C LEU A 738 42.57 13.52 -18.42
N ASP A 739 42.52 12.19 -18.40
CA ASP A 739 43.41 11.36 -19.20
C ASP A 739 42.83 11.17 -20.60
N SER A 740 43.34 11.92 -21.57
CA SER A 740 42.96 11.85 -22.98
C SER A 740 43.94 11.04 -23.84
N LEU A 741 44.73 10.12 -23.25
CA LEU A 741 45.79 9.41 -23.98
C LEU A 741 45.28 8.51 -25.11
N ALA A 742 44.13 7.83 -24.94
CA ALA A 742 43.55 6.98 -25.99
C ALA A 742 42.49 7.70 -26.86
N GLY A 743 42.22 8.98 -26.62
CA GLY A 743 41.25 9.77 -27.37
C GLY A 743 40.71 10.97 -26.58
N PRO A 744 39.92 11.85 -27.23
CA PRO A 744 39.35 13.01 -26.57
C PRO A 744 38.36 12.63 -25.45
N ILE A 745 38.35 13.39 -24.36
CA ILE A 745 37.28 13.31 -23.36
C ILE A 745 36.02 13.95 -23.92
N LEU A 746 34.91 13.22 -23.93
CA LEU A 746 33.65 13.66 -24.49
C LEU A 746 32.81 14.45 -23.48
N PHE A 747 32.39 15.66 -23.88
CA PHE A 747 31.41 16.49 -23.19
C PHE A 747 30.10 16.47 -23.97
N ASN A 748 29.10 15.81 -23.40
CA ASN A 748 27.75 15.79 -23.94
C ASN A 748 26.98 16.99 -23.41
N ILE A 749 26.57 17.86 -24.31
CA ILE A 749 25.88 19.11 -23.98
C ILE A 749 24.46 19.03 -24.52
N ASN A 750 23.48 19.20 -23.64
CA ASN A 750 22.07 19.27 -23.98
C ASN A 750 21.56 20.70 -23.74
N PRO A 751 21.38 21.50 -24.82
CA PRO A 751 20.78 22.81 -24.70
C PRO A 751 19.27 22.67 -24.40
N ILE A 752 18.86 23.01 -23.18
CA ILE A 752 17.47 22.78 -22.73
C ILE A 752 16.48 23.78 -23.32
N ASP A 753 16.97 24.96 -23.73
CA ASP A 753 16.19 26.02 -24.39
C ASP A 753 16.24 25.91 -25.92
N GLY A 754 16.64 24.76 -26.46
CA GLY A 754 16.72 24.50 -27.90
C GLY A 754 18.01 24.98 -28.57
N ALA A 755 18.73 25.95 -27.98
CA ALA A 755 20.06 26.37 -28.41
C ALA A 755 20.91 26.93 -27.25
N LEU A 756 22.22 26.98 -27.46
CA LEU A 756 23.14 27.66 -26.56
C LEU A 756 23.14 29.17 -26.85
N GLY A 757 23.20 29.97 -25.81
CA GLY A 757 23.50 31.40 -25.92
C GLY A 757 24.97 31.64 -26.23
N THR A 758 25.29 32.82 -26.78
CA THR A 758 26.67 33.22 -27.10
C THR A 758 27.39 33.69 -25.83
N GLY A 759 28.45 33.00 -25.43
CA GLY A 759 29.24 33.35 -24.25
C GLY A 759 30.10 32.18 -23.76
N THR A 760 30.33 32.13 -22.44
CA THR A 760 31.07 31.04 -21.82
C THR A 760 30.22 30.33 -20.77
N TYR A 761 30.21 29.00 -20.76
CA TYR A 761 29.55 28.21 -19.73
C TYR A 761 30.61 27.53 -18.88
N THR A 762 30.66 27.84 -17.59
CA THR A 762 31.53 27.09 -16.66
C THR A 762 30.92 25.71 -16.43
N LEU A 763 31.60 24.66 -16.89
CA LEU A 763 31.13 23.28 -16.76
C LEU A 763 31.71 22.62 -15.51
N ILE A 764 33.00 22.83 -15.24
CA ILE A 764 33.70 22.24 -14.10
C ILE A 764 34.50 23.31 -13.36
N THR A 765 34.42 23.28 -12.03
CA THR A 765 35.36 24.01 -11.15
C THR A 765 36.23 23.00 -10.40
N HIS A 766 37.53 23.29 -10.23
CA HIS A 766 38.47 22.42 -9.53
C HIS A 766 39.61 23.20 -8.85
N ALA A 767 40.32 22.58 -7.89
CA ALA A 767 41.40 23.22 -7.14
C ALA A 767 42.78 23.17 -7.83
N GLY A 768 42.84 22.70 -9.08
CA GLY A 768 44.08 22.49 -9.84
C GLY A 768 44.47 23.67 -10.74
N GLY A 769 45.62 23.55 -11.41
CA GLY A 769 46.08 24.50 -12.43
C GLY A 769 45.35 24.35 -13.77
N THR A 770 45.90 24.90 -14.85
CA THR A 770 45.39 24.65 -16.22
C THR A 770 45.56 23.19 -16.61
N LEU A 771 44.69 22.66 -17.47
CA LEU A 771 44.75 21.27 -17.94
C LEU A 771 45.18 21.22 -19.41
N SER A 772 45.93 20.18 -19.76
CA SER A 772 46.36 19.89 -21.13
C SER A 772 45.81 18.52 -21.55
N ALA A 773 44.51 18.47 -21.84
CA ALA A 773 43.82 17.27 -22.31
C ALA A 773 43.10 17.56 -23.63
N THR A 774 43.01 16.56 -24.50
CA THR A 774 42.16 16.63 -25.70
C THR A 774 40.71 16.44 -25.29
N MET A 775 39.83 17.35 -25.68
CA MET A 775 38.40 17.34 -25.34
C MET A 775 37.55 17.51 -26.59
N SER A 776 36.38 16.89 -26.62
CA SER A 776 35.42 17.00 -27.72
C SER A 776 34.02 17.30 -27.19
N VAL A 777 33.21 17.95 -28.02
CA VAL A 777 31.82 18.29 -27.70
C VAL A 777 30.87 17.50 -28.59
N GLN A 778 29.84 16.95 -27.97
CA GLN A 778 28.68 16.40 -28.66
C GLN A 778 27.42 17.11 -28.17
N LEU A 779 26.73 17.79 -29.08
CA LEU A 779 25.45 18.42 -28.82
C LEU A 779 24.31 17.41 -28.97
N ALA A 780 23.32 17.48 -28.09
CA ALA A 780 22.07 16.73 -28.24
C ALA A 780 21.43 17.03 -29.61
N GLY A 781 21.02 15.98 -30.33
CA GLY A 781 20.49 16.06 -31.71
C GLY A 781 21.55 16.02 -32.82
N GLY A 782 22.83 16.09 -32.46
CA GLY A 782 23.96 16.00 -33.38
C GLY A 782 24.55 17.35 -33.77
N ASN A 783 25.87 17.37 -33.91
CA ASN A 783 26.67 18.57 -34.14
C ASN A 783 26.30 19.35 -35.42
N THR A 784 25.81 18.66 -36.46
CA THR A 784 25.46 19.29 -37.75
C THR A 784 24.15 20.09 -37.73
N GLN A 785 23.39 20.04 -36.63
CA GLN A 785 22.11 20.76 -36.49
C GLN A 785 22.27 22.22 -36.07
N TYR A 786 23.46 22.63 -35.60
CA TYR A 786 23.73 23.97 -35.07
C TYR A 786 24.69 24.78 -35.97
N ARG A 787 24.66 26.11 -35.87
CA ARG A 787 25.56 27.02 -36.62
C ARG A 787 26.95 27.05 -35.99
N GLY A 788 27.81 26.14 -36.42
CA GLY A 788 29.15 25.99 -35.85
C GLY A 788 29.14 25.20 -34.55
N LEU A 789 30.32 24.92 -34.00
CA LEU A 789 30.48 24.07 -32.82
C LEU A 789 31.18 24.82 -31.70
N PRO A 790 30.64 24.76 -30.47
CA PRO A 790 31.33 25.29 -29.31
C PRO A 790 32.56 24.42 -29.01
N VAL A 791 33.50 25.01 -28.28
CA VAL A 791 34.76 24.34 -27.94
C VAL A 791 34.90 24.30 -26.42
N VAL A 792 35.20 23.13 -25.86
CA VAL A 792 35.56 23.03 -24.43
C VAL A 792 37.02 23.38 -24.26
N LYS A 793 37.31 24.22 -23.27
CA LYS A 793 38.64 24.72 -22.92
C LYS A 793 38.92 24.55 -21.43
N ALA A 794 40.20 24.42 -21.11
CA ALA A 794 40.71 24.29 -19.74
C ALA A 794 42.03 25.09 -19.57
N ASP A 795 42.13 26.19 -20.30
CA ASP A 795 43.27 27.12 -20.32
C ASP A 795 43.23 28.17 -19.19
N VAL A 796 42.17 28.14 -18.38
CA VAL A 796 42.03 28.96 -17.16
C VAL A 796 42.26 28.07 -15.93
N PRO A 797 43.14 28.45 -14.99
CA PRO A 797 43.35 27.67 -13.76
C PRO A 797 42.05 27.40 -13.01
N GLY A 798 41.82 26.15 -12.65
CA GLY A 798 40.68 25.71 -11.84
C GLY A 798 39.32 25.69 -12.56
N VAL A 799 39.28 25.92 -13.88
CA VAL A 799 38.03 25.99 -14.64
C VAL A 799 38.11 25.22 -15.95
N VAL A 800 37.11 24.36 -16.19
CA VAL A 800 36.78 23.84 -17.52
C VAL A 800 35.49 24.50 -17.98
N TYR A 801 35.51 25.11 -19.17
CA TYR A 801 34.37 25.86 -19.70
C TYR A 801 34.10 25.53 -21.16
N LEU A 802 32.83 25.65 -21.54
CA LEU A 802 32.38 25.64 -22.92
C LEU A 802 32.44 27.07 -23.46
N ASP A 803 33.26 27.30 -24.47
CA ASP A 803 33.29 28.54 -25.25
C ASP A 803 32.30 28.42 -26.41
N SER A 804 31.19 29.14 -26.33
CA SER A 804 30.21 29.27 -27.41
C SER A 804 30.35 30.58 -28.18
N THR A 805 31.39 31.38 -27.94
CA THR A 805 31.59 32.67 -28.62
C THR A 805 31.94 32.53 -30.10
N SER A 806 32.54 31.39 -30.48
CA SER A 806 32.87 31.05 -31.88
C SER A 806 31.74 30.33 -32.62
N VAL A 807 30.64 29.99 -31.93
CA VAL A 807 29.41 29.48 -32.57
C VAL A 807 28.79 30.66 -33.31
N THR A 808 28.57 30.55 -34.62
CA THR A 808 27.97 31.64 -35.38
C THR A 808 26.58 31.91 -34.82
N ALA A 809 26.31 33.15 -34.40
CA ALA A 809 25.06 33.51 -33.74
C ALA A 809 23.85 33.02 -34.53
N PRO A 810 22.80 32.51 -33.86
CA PRO A 810 21.54 32.18 -34.53
C PRO A 810 21.06 33.36 -35.36
N LEU A 811 20.58 33.07 -36.57
CA LEU A 811 20.10 34.09 -37.49
C LEU A 811 18.60 34.34 -37.30
N SER A 812 18.19 35.56 -37.60
CA SER A 812 16.80 35.84 -37.94
C SER A 812 16.59 35.56 -39.41
N LEU A 813 15.78 34.55 -39.69
CA LEU A 813 15.47 34.04 -41.01
C LEU A 813 14.06 34.45 -41.42
N THR A 814 13.88 34.83 -42.67
CA THR A 814 12.58 35.06 -43.31
C THR A 814 12.34 33.93 -44.31
N TRP A 815 11.23 33.23 -44.17
CA TRP A 815 10.80 32.18 -45.08
C TRP A 815 10.61 32.77 -46.49
N THR A 816 11.28 32.17 -47.46
CA THR A 816 11.17 32.50 -48.88
C THR A 816 10.47 31.39 -49.64
N GLY A 817 10.73 30.12 -49.28
CA GLY A 817 10.30 28.96 -50.07
C GLY A 817 10.94 28.93 -51.47
N GLY A 818 10.67 27.87 -52.23
CA GLY A 818 11.08 27.77 -53.63
C GLY A 818 12.47 27.15 -53.89
N ALA A 819 13.14 26.58 -52.89
CA ALA A 819 14.41 25.87 -53.10
C ALA A 819 14.26 24.72 -54.13
N PRO A 820 15.21 24.55 -55.08
CA PRO A 820 15.15 23.49 -56.08
C PRO A 820 15.00 22.10 -55.46
N GLY A 821 13.94 21.38 -55.84
CA GLY A 821 13.65 20.02 -55.34
C GLY A 821 13.10 19.93 -53.91
N ALA A 822 12.93 21.05 -53.19
CA ALA A 822 12.44 21.09 -51.81
C ALA A 822 11.69 22.41 -51.50
N ALA A 823 10.87 22.89 -52.44
CA ALA A 823 10.31 24.25 -52.43
C ALA A 823 9.43 24.59 -51.22
N THR A 824 8.80 23.60 -50.60
CA THR A 824 7.93 23.76 -49.42
C THR A 824 8.59 23.31 -48.13
N ARG A 825 9.80 22.72 -48.18
CA ARG A 825 10.38 21.97 -47.05
C ARG A 825 11.05 22.89 -46.03
N TRP A 826 10.69 22.74 -44.77
CA TRP A 826 11.44 23.26 -43.63
C TRP A 826 12.15 22.10 -42.93
N ASP A 827 13.47 22.03 -43.11
CA ASP A 827 14.37 21.03 -42.55
C ASP A 827 15.61 21.70 -41.93
N THR A 828 16.33 20.95 -41.09
CA THR A 828 17.58 21.44 -40.48
C THR A 828 18.78 21.13 -41.37
N ASN A 829 19.57 22.16 -41.71
CA ASN A 829 20.75 22.10 -42.58
C ASN A 829 20.52 21.48 -43.98
N GLY A 830 19.27 21.39 -44.41
CA GLY A 830 18.90 20.81 -45.70
C GLY A 830 18.71 21.87 -46.79
N ALA A 831 17.45 22.28 -46.98
CA ALA A 831 17.00 23.20 -48.02
C ALA A 831 17.29 24.66 -47.67
N ALA A 832 17.76 25.44 -48.66
CA ALA A 832 17.98 26.87 -48.53
C ALA A 832 16.68 27.63 -48.84
N ASN A 833 15.69 27.56 -47.95
CA ASN A 833 14.37 28.19 -48.13
C ASN A 833 14.24 29.55 -47.42
N PHE A 834 15.33 30.12 -46.90
CA PHE A 834 15.30 31.35 -46.11
C PHE A 834 16.14 32.47 -46.72
N ASN A 835 15.76 33.72 -46.42
CA ASN A 835 16.43 34.96 -46.82
C ASN A 835 16.77 35.02 -48.32
N GLY A 836 15.74 34.95 -49.18
CA GLY A 836 15.91 34.97 -50.64
C GLY A 836 16.43 33.66 -51.22
N GLY A 837 16.34 32.56 -50.48
CA GLY A 837 16.87 31.25 -50.87
C GLY A 837 18.38 31.09 -50.66
N ALA A 838 19.00 31.98 -49.89
CA ALA A 838 20.44 31.98 -49.63
C ALA A 838 20.81 31.27 -48.31
N GLN A 839 19.85 31.06 -47.41
CA GLN A 839 20.11 30.53 -46.07
C GLN A 839 19.32 29.26 -45.81
N LYS A 840 19.97 28.34 -45.09
CA LYS A 840 19.36 27.14 -44.49
C LYS A 840 19.00 27.42 -43.04
N PHE A 841 18.05 26.66 -42.51
CA PHE A 841 17.69 26.69 -41.10
C PHE A 841 18.62 25.79 -40.27
N PHE A 842 19.01 26.27 -39.09
CA PHE A 842 19.70 25.52 -38.04
C PHE A 842 18.96 25.71 -36.72
N TRP A 843 19.10 24.78 -35.78
CA TRP A 843 18.47 24.90 -34.47
C TRP A 843 18.91 26.19 -33.74
N GLY A 844 17.95 26.83 -33.07
CA GLY A 844 18.11 28.15 -32.44
C GLY A 844 17.85 29.34 -33.36
N ASP A 845 17.76 29.18 -34.68
CA ASP A 845 17.38 30.29 -35.55
C ASP A 845 15.94 30.76 -35.25
N SER A 846 15.70 32.07 -35.37
CA SER A 846 14.35 32.62 -35.35
C SER A 846 13.81 32.70 -36.76
N VAL A 847 12.57 32.29 -36.99
CA VAL A 847 11.97 32.27 -38.33
C VAL A 847 10.76 33.18 -38.42
N THR A 848 10.69 33.96 -39.50
CA THR A 848 9.60 34.88 -39.84
C THR A 848 8.93 34.43 -41.13
N PHE A 849 7.61 34.36 -41.13
CA PHE A 849 6.78 34.03 -42.29
C PHE A 849 5.94 35.25 -42.64
N ASP A 850 6.25 35.94 -43.74
CA ASP A 850 5.58 37.18 -44.16
C ASP A 850 5.03 37.10 -45.59
N ASP A 851 4.50 38.20 -46.12
CA ASP A 851 3.91 38.24 -47.47
C ASP A 851 4.95 38.20 -48.62
N THR A 852 6.25 38.18 -48.33
CA THR A 852 7.30 38.16 -49.35
C THR A 852 7.65 36.77 -49.86
N ALA A 853 7.13 35.72 -49.21
CA ALA A 853 7.42 34.34 -49.60
C ALA A 853 6.81 33.95 -50.95
N THR A 854 7.49 33.04 -51.65
CA THR A 854 7.04 32.49 -52.92
C THR A 854 5.91 31.46 -52.77
N THR A 855 5.76 30.89 -51.56
CA THR A 855 4.71 29.93 -51.22
C THR A 855 4.35 30.00 -49.74
N GLY A 856 3.06 29.89 -49.44
CA GLY A 856 2.53 29.78 -48.07
C GLY A 856 2.48 28.35 -47.53
N THR A 857 2.74 27.34 -48.37
CA THR A 857 2.79 25.93 -47.93
C THR A 857 4.17 25.62 -47.34
N VAL A 858 4.19 25.15 -46.09
CA VAL A 858 5.40 24.80 -45.34
C VAL A 858 5.28 23.36 -44.87
N GLU A 859 6.14 22.48 -45.35
CA GLU A 859 6.21 21.06 -44.98
C GLU A 859 7.35 20.83 -43.98
N LEU A 860 7.01 20.46 -42.76
CA LEU A 860 7.97 20.19 -41.70
C LEU A 860 8.63 18.82 -41.92
N PHE A 861 9.96 18.77 -41.81
CA PHE A 861 10.72 17.54 -41.98
C PHE A 861 11.78 17.35 -40.90
N GLY A 862 11.66 16.25 -40.15
CA GLY A 862 12.49 16.01 -38.96
C GLY A 862 12.10 16.90 -37.77
N GLU A 863 12.90 16.84 -36.70
CA GLU A 863 12.71 17.70 -35.52
C GLU A 863 13.32 19.09 -35.76
N LEU A 864 12.50 20.13 -35.57
CA LEU A 864 12.87 21.52 -35.72
C LEU A 864 12.79 22.23 -34.37
N ARG A 865 13.88 22.89 -33.96
CA ARG A 865 13.96 23.66 -32.70
C ARG A 865 14.29 25.14 -32.97
N PRO A 866 13.36 25.94 -33.52
CA PRO A 866 13.58 27.37 -33.69
C PRO A 866 13.61 28.09 -32.34
N ALA A 867 14.25 29.25 -32.23
CA ALA A 867 14.15 30.09 -31.03
C ALA A 867 12.82 30.85 -30.97
N ALA A 868 12.26 31.23 -32.12
CA ALA A 868 10.97 31.90 -32.24
C ALA A 868 10.36 31.64 -33.62
N ILE A 869 9.03 31.66 -33.68
CA ILE A 869 8.27 31.54 -34.92
C ILE A 869 7.32 32.73 -35.03
N ASN A 870 7.58 33.63 -35.97
CA ASN A 870 6.77 34.82 -36.19
C ASN A 870 6.03 34.70 -37.52
N VAL A 871 4.72 34.54 -37.50
CA VAL A 871 3.90 34.54 -38.72
C VAL A 871 3.26 35.92 -38.83
N ASN A 872 3.79 36.76 -39.71
CA ASN A 872 3.35 38.14 -39.93
C ASN A 872 2.85 38.34 -41.37
N ASN A 873 1.68 37.79 -41.67
CA ASN A 873 1.10 37.77 -43.01
C ASN A 873 -0.21 38.56 -43.08
N GLY A 874 -0.40 39.30 -44.17
CA GLY A 874 -1.61 40.06 -44.48
C GLY A 874 -2.40 39.51 -45.68
N THR A 875 -1.70 38.98 -46.68
CA THR A 875 -2.29 38.55 -47.98
C THR A 875 -1.99 37.09 -48.33
N LEU A 876 -0.80 36.58 -48.01
CA LEU A 876 -0.40 35.20 -48.26
C LEU A 876 -0.77 34.33 -47.06
N ASN A 877 -1.69 33.39 -47.24
CA ASN A 877 -2.06 32.45 -46.17
C ASN A 877 -0.99 31.38 -46.00
N TYR A 878 -0.65 31.05 -44.74
CA TYR A 878 0.33 30.01 -44.42
C TYR A 878 -0.35 28.71 -43.97
N ALA A 879 0.17 27.58 -44.43
CA ALA A 879 -0.23 26.24 -43.99
C ALA A 879 1.01 25.43 -43.60
N PHE A 880 1.16 25.14 -42.31
CA PHE A 880 2.21 24.29 -41.77
C PHE A 880 1.69 22.86 -41.74
N ASN A 881 2.26 22.00 -42.58
CA ASN A 881 1.87 20.60 -42.72
C ASN A 881 3.02 19.71 -42.24
N SER A 882 2.68 18.61 -41.59
CA SER A 882 3.65 17.55 -41.29
C SER A 882 3.18 16.20 -41.83
N SER A 883 4.11 15.49 -42.48
CA SER A 883 4.01 14.08 -42.81
C SER A 883 5.02 13.21 -42.05
N ALA A 884 6.12 13.80 -41.56
CA ALA A 884 7.19 13.13 -40.81
C ALA A 884 8.10 14.12 -40.02
N GLY A 885 7.61 15.32 -39.68
CA GLY A 885 8.36 16.35 -38.96
C GLY A 885 7.62 16.91 -37.75
N SER A 886 8.31 17.65 -36.89
CA SER A 886 7.69 18.33 -35.75
C SER A 886 8.44 19.59 -35.38
N ILE A 887 7.73 20.55 -34.78
CA ILE A 887 8.34 21.69 -34.09
C ILE A 887 8.38 21.36 -32.60
N SER A 888 9.58 21.38 -32.02
CA SER A 888 9.84 21.02 -30.62
C SER A 888 10.63 22.12 -29.91
N GLY A 889 10.63 22.11 -28.57
CA GLY A 889 11.35 23.09 -27.74
C GLY A 889 10.46 24.22 -27.21
N SER A 890 11.09 25.27 -26.67
CA SER A 890 10.43 26.39 -25.98
C SER A 890 10.05 27.56 -26.89
N ALA A 891 10.10 27.36 -28.21
CA ALA A 891 9.83 28.41 -29.20
C ALA A 891 8.43 29.01 -29.04
N VAL A 892 8.34 30.34 -29.01
CA VAL A 892 7.05 31.04 -29.04
C VAL A 892 6.59 31.20 -30.49
N LEU A 893 5.39 30.73 -30.80
CA LEU A 893 4.70 31.04 -32.06
C LEU A 893 3.84 32.29 -31.88
N THR A 894 4.20 33.36 -32.58
CA THR A 894 3.46 34.62 -32.61
C THR A 894 2.81 34.81 -33.97
N LYS A 895 1.47 34.90 -34.00
CA LYS A 895 0.71 35.25 -35.20
C LYS A 895 0.32 36.73 -35.16
N SER A 896 0.82 37.50 -36.12
CA SER A 896 0.43 38.88 -36.38
C SER A 896 -0.06 39.05 -37.83
N GLY A 897 -0.82 40.11 -38.11
CA GLY A 897 -1.41 40.34 -39.44
C GLY A 897 -2.73 39.60 -39.70
N SER A 898 -3.43 40.02 -40.76
CA SER A 898 -4.81 39.61 -41.09
C SER A 898 -4.94 38.30 -41.89
N GLY A 899 -3.84 37.78 -42.44
CA GLY A 899 -3.85 36.52 -43.19
C GLY A 899 -4.02 35.29 -42.30
N ASN A 900 -4.46 34.18 -42.88
CA ASN A 900 -4.68 32.93 -42.16
C ASN A 900 -3.37 32.17 -41.92
N LEU A 901 -3.28 31.50 -40.77
CA LEU A 901 -2.29 30.46 -40.48
C LEU A 901 -3.06 29.18 -40.15
N VAL A 902 -2.78 28.10 -40.88
CA VAL A 902 -3.34 26.76 -40.65
C VAL A 902 -2.19 25.86 -40.20
N ILE A 903 -2.39 25.10 -39.14
CA ILE A 903 -1.39 24.17 -38.59
C ILE A 903 -2.00 22.76 -38.62
N ASN A 904 -1.44 21.87 -39.44
CA ASN A 904 -1.92 20.51 -39.66
C ASN A 904 -0.85 19.50 -39.22
N ASN A 905 -1.12 18.80 -38.12
CA ASN A 905 -0.28 17.73 -37.55
C ASN A 905 1.19 18.13 -37.22
N ALA A 906 1.45 19.43 -36.99
CA ALA A 906 2.79 20.01 -36.85
C ALA A 906 3.39 19.91 -35.44
#